data_AF-A0A4Y6PRI3-F1
#
_entry.id   AF-A0A4Y6PRI3-F1
#
_cell.length_a   1.000
_cell.length_b   1.000
_cell.length_c   1.000
_cell.angle_alpha   90.00
_cell.angle_beta   90.00
_cell.angle_gamma   90.00
#
_symmetry.space_group_name_H-M   'P 1'
#
loop_
_entity.id
_entity.type
_entity.pdbx_description
1 polymer ?
#
loop_
_entity_poly.entity_id
_entity_poly.type
_entity_poly.pdbx_seq_one_letter_code
_entity_poly.pdbx_strand_id
1 'polypeptide(L)'
;MRTHVVHLATISMLALLVGCSDDAQPNQTDADGGDTWEVDGALDASDTADAPADADPSDAPDVTDAEADADTDADTDQCGDDPTADCDYDGLLDCEEELLGTEVCNPDTDLDGLTDLQERLRGTDPNDPDTDDDGLDDGFEVDIGLDPTKPDTFGDGTIDSDRWVATACESPQSEPLAVYVSQPVTSDDPDVDGRNFGDWRLALPPAVSEFADLSIDGLEVDANGLPVNRKDAAVYASQHVAGFLLSYTPSASSPDPSATVDGFRTALAGLGTLDDAQIGTSFRTHDHQLASIGRFRLSSTAPRSTDAFRNDVLFALAPFGVDEVSGLPQAASGQHTAFDVQIAAIEREHHSGEHQTLVTAAVAPSSLYDAEARVRRRMKDLTDATGVAEITDGRSTRCWLFAPRERPQTDFYWVVDHSSSMDDDYAQLRTSAEKLFDDLAHVDIDYRMGVTTMEGARGGRLTNAGWTTDEASFLAALDSVTVAPSAEPSRGLEAAREGLEFMNGQASSPPPPDEKLRPDAQVVTIFATDNEAYTFEQTDLDSTAGQQALSDYEDFFRSTSYVYALVGDGSQCGAADGASYRRLSQATGGAHHSLCSTPNFLGELIVDAAGGREVFRLPNTPISSSLRVYVDGRWVPRSRQDGFEYFPSSNAIAFFGEYVPEIKESGEPEFVAVHYDHFRDRTHP
;
A
#
# COMPACT_ATOMS: atom_id res chain seq x y z
N MET A 1 33.77 -40.13 23.21
CA MET A 1 34.16 -40.73 24.51
C MET A 1 33.40 -39.98 25.62
N ARG A 2 32.97 -40.64 26.71
CA ARG A 2 32.38 -40.05 27.95
C ARG A 2 31.20 -39.07 27.71
N THR A 3 29.91 -39.43 27.78
CA THR A 3 29.13 -40.16 28.82
C THR A 3 28.73 -39.31 30.03
N HIS A 4 27.55 -38.69 29.95
CA HIS A 4 26.54 -38.44 31.00
C HIS A 4 25.23 -38.04 30.27
N VAL A 5 24.02 -38.54 30.51
CA VAL A 5 23.43 -39.52 31.47
C VAL A 5 23.08 -39.00 32.87
N VAL A 6 21.82 -38.56 33.01
CA VAL A 6 20.91 -38.69 34.19
C VAL A 6 19.49 -38.98 33.64
N HIS A 7 18.63 -39.68 34.40
CA HIS A 7 17.25 -40.07 34.05
C HIS A 7 16.21 -39.09 34.63
N LEU A 8 15.10 -38.72 33.95
CA LEU A 8 13.94 -39.51 33.46
C LEU A 8 12.95 -39.84 34.60
N ALA A 9 11.76 -39.20 34.57
CA ALA A 9 10.58 -39.57 35.34
C ALA A 9 9.31 -39.25 34.53
N THR A 10 8.47 -40.26 34.28
CA THR A 10 7.16 -40.14 33.63
C THR A 10 6.03 -40.25 34.65
N ILE A 11 4.93 -39.52 34.42
CA ILE A 11 3.62 -39.83 35.02
C ILE A 11 2.59 -39.82 33.89
N SER A 12 1.74 -40.85 33.85
CA SER A 12 0.59 -40.95 32.95
C SER A 12 -0.49 -41.79 33.61
N MET A 13 -1.67 -41.22 33.82
CA MET A 13 -2.92 -41.89 34.22
C MET A 13 -4.11 -40.92 34.11
N LEU A 14 -5.39 -41.31 33.98
CA LEU A 14 -6.05 -42.39 33.20
C LEU A 14 -7.58 -42.33 33.49
N ALA A 15 -8.42 -41.98 32.50
CA ALA A 15 -9.89 -42.23 32.40
C ALA A 15 -10.80 -41.83 33.61
N LEU A 16 -12.12 -41.65 33.55
CA LEU A 16 -13.23 -42.03 32.66
C LEU A 16 -14.19 -40.83 32.45
N LEU A 17 -15.04 -40.66 31.42
CA LEU A 17 -15.96 -41.51 30.60
C LEU A 17 -17.42 -41.59 31.12
N VAL A 18 -18.36 -41.65 30.16
CA VAL A 18 -19.86 -41.73 30.24
C VAL A 18 -20.61 -40.39 30.41
N GLY A 19 -21.56 -40.01 29.54
CA GLY A 19 -21.91 -40.50 28.19
C GLY A 19 -23.42 -40.43 27.81
N CYS A 20 -23.69 -40.32 26.49
CA CYS A 20 -24.98 -40.53 25.79
C CYS A 20 -26.13 -39.52 26.11
N SER A 21 -26.76 -38.84 25.14
CA SER A 21 -27.52 -39.25 23.93
C SER A 21 -29.03 -39.28 24.20
N ASP A 22 -29.83 -38.60 23.37
CA ASP A 22 -30.81 -39.23 22.47
C ASP A 22 -31.53 -38.21 21.55
N ASP A 23 -32.11 -38.71 20.46
CA ASP A 23 -32.65 -37.96 19.32
C ASP A 23 -34.12 -37.47 19.47
N ALA A 24 -34.52 -36.65 18.48
CA ALA A 24 -35.84 -36.64 17.80
C ALA A 24 -36.77 -35.39 17.94
N GLN A 25 -36.87 -34.67 16.82
CA GLN A 25 -38.04 -33.96 16.29
C GLN A 25 -39.29 -34.90 16.20
N PRO A 26 -40.57 -34.44 16.10
CA PRO A 26 -40.96 -33.32 15.21
C PRO A 26 -42.28 -32.50 15.45
N ASN A 27 -42.40 -31.41 14.67
CA ASN A 27 -43.62 -30.87 13.99
C ASN A 27 -44.81 -30.18 14.73
N GLN A 28 -45.12 -28.94 14.26
CA GLN A 28 -46.42 -28.24 14.10
C GLN A 28 -47.59 -28.39 15.13
N THR A 29 -48.15 -27.26 15.58
CA THR A 29 -49.34 -26.61 14.95
C THR A 29 -49.65 -25.22 15.56
N ASP A 30 -50.14 -24.31 14.71
CA ASP A 30 -51.25 -23.34 14.84
C ASP A 30 -51.41 -22.46 16.10
N ALA A 31 -51.99 -21.24 16.08
CA ALA A 31 -52.33 -20.23 15.06
C ALA A 31 -52.88 -18.97 15.82
N ASP A 32 -53.37 -17.95 15.09
CA ASP A 32 -54.05 -16.72 15.60
C ASP A 32 -53.14 -15.80 16.46
N GLY A 33 -52.98 -14.48 16.22
CA GLY A 33 -53.84 -13.46 15.60
C GLY A 33 -54.37 -12.52 16.71
N GLY A 34 -54.29 -11.18 16.65
CA GLY A 34 -53.75 -10.24 15.66
C GLY A 34 -53.99 -8.78 16.13
N ASP A 35 -53.70 -7.81 15.28
CA ASP A 35 -54.11 -6.39 15.31
C ASP A 35 -53.71 -5.45 16.49
N THR A 36 -52.94 -4.42 16.11
CA THR A 36 -53.03 -2.99 16.49
C THR A 36 -53.20 -2.55 17.96
N TRP A 37 -52.29 -1.67 18.41
CA TRP A 37 -52.48 -0.79 19.57
C TRP A 37 -52.57 0.67 19.13
N GLU A 38 -53.77 1.26 19.15
CA GLU A 38 -53.94 2.72 19.17
C GLU A 38 -53.81 3.26 20.61
N VAL A 39 -53.64 4.58 20.72
CA VAL A 39 -53.28 5.30 21.96
C VAL A 39 -54.52 5.83 22.68
N ASP A 40 -54.50 5.85 24.03
CA ASP A 40 -54.90 6.99 24.90
C ASP A 40 -55.42 6.56 26.29
N GLY A 41 -55.34 7.50 27.25
CA GLY A 41 -56.33 7.61 28.33
C GLY A 41 -55.90 7.17 29.74
N ALA A 42 -55.35 8.12 30.52
CA ALA A 42 -55.15 7.97 31.96
C ALA A 42 -56.47 7.86 32.77
N LEU A 43 -56.40 7.30 34.00
CA LEU A 43 -56.80 8.00 35.26
C LEU A 43 -56.75 7.12 36.53
N ASP A 44 -55.89 7.54 37.46
CA ASP A 44 -55.96 7.61 38.95
C ASP A 44 -56.78 6.66 39.88
N ALA A 45 -56.14 6.38 41.03
CA ALA A 45 -56.61 6.02 42.39
C ALA A 45 -57.69 4.93 42.67
N SER A 46 -57.26 3.88 43.39
CA SER A 46 -57.75 3.48 44.73
C SER A 46 -57.04 2.22 45.26
N ASP A 47 -57.03 1.82 46.54
CA ASP A 47 -56.87 2.46 47.87
C ASP A 47 -57.32 1.40 48.93
N THR A 48 -56.69 1.38 50.11
CA THR A 48 -56.94 0.50 51.28
C THR A 48 -56.69 -1.02 51.13
N ALA A 49 -56.30 -1.79 52.16
CA ALA A 49 -55.53 -1.51 53.39
C ALA A 49 -55.25 -2.85 54.13
N ASP A 50 -54.10 -3.01 54.81
CA ASP A 50 -54.01 -3.77 56.08
C ASP A 50 -52.66 -3.55 56.82
N ALA A 51 -52.68 -3.60 58.16
CA ALA A 51 -51.55 -3.35 59.11
C ALA A 51 -51.96 -3.81 60.54
N PRO A 52 -51.10 -3.84 61.60
CA PRO A 52 -49.68 -3.48 61.74
C PRO A 52 -48.80 -4.75 61.86
N ALA A 53 -47.72 -4.96 62.66
CA ALA A 53 -47.05 -4.31 63.82
C ALA A 53 -45.64 -4.99 63.98
N ASP A 54 -44.67 -4.67 64.85
CA ASP A 54 -44.39 -3.68 65.92
C ASP A 54 -42.85 -3.79 66.20
N ALA A 55 -42.08 -2.88 66.83
CA ALA A 55 -42.21 -1.46 67.20
C ALA A 55 -40.81 -0.93 67.65
N ASP A 56 -40.59 0.39 67.66
CA ASP A 56 -39.41 1.09 68.25
C ASP A 56 -39.67 1.46 69.74
N PRO A 57 -38.64 1.53 70.62
CA PRO A 57 -38.21 2.86 71.10
C PRO A 57 -36.72 3.00 71.49
N SER A 58 -36.09 4.15 71.22
CA SER A 58 -35.97 5.22 72.26
C SER A 58 -35.25 6.51 71.83
N ASP A 59 -36.01 7.60 71.89
CA ASP A 59 -35.66 8.96 72.37
C ASP A 59 -34.44 9.73 71.79
N ALA A 60 -34.75 10.67 70.89
CA ALA A 60 -34.04 11.95 70.71
C ALA A 60 -34.38 12.92 71.90
N PRO A 61 -33.90 14.20 72.00
CA PRO A 61 -34.12 15.23 70.96
C PRO A 61 -33.17 16.47 70.90
N ASP A 62 -33.47 17.31 69.89
CA ASP A 62 -33.45 18.79 69.87
C ASP A 62 -32.15 19.60 69.64
N VAL A 63 -32.37 20.86 69.23
CA VAL A 63 -31.40 21.80 68.63
C VAL A 63 -30.72 22.74 69.64
N THR A 64 -29.57 23.32 69.29
CA THR A 64 -29.33 24.80 69.32
C THR A 64 -27.98 25.22 68.72
N ASP A 65 -28.01 26.40 68.09
CA ASP A 65 -27.00 27.46 67.90
C ASP A 65 -25.50 27.16 67.71
N ALA A 66 -24.92 27.91 66.77
CA ALA A 66 -23.48 27.99 66.52
C ALA A 66 -22.74 28.87 67.53
N GLU A 67 -21.46 28.58 67.72
CA GLU A 67 -20.39 29.57 67.95
C GLU A 67 -19.18 29.20 67.09
N ALA A 68 -18.25 30.14 66.89
CA ALA A 68 -17.22 30.03 65.85
C ALA A 68 -15.84 29.54 66.36
N ASP A 69 -15.38 28.42 65.80
CA ASP A 69 -14.00 27.93 65.88
C ASP A 69 -13.28 28.27 64.57
N ALA A 70 -12.17 29.01 64.65
CA ALA A 70 -11.48 29.53 63.46
C ALA A 70 -10.04 29.01 63.31
N ASP A 71 -9.73 28.63 62.06
CA ASP A 71 -8.45 28.78 61.35
C ASP A 71 -7.46 27.59 61.26
N THR A 72 -6.84 27.48 60.08
CA THR A 72 -5.67 26.66 59.67
C THR A 72 -5.75 25.12 59.71
N ASP A 73 -6.44 24.54 58.71
CA ASP A 73 -5.92 23.46 57.83
C ASP A 73 -6.74 23.55 56.52
N ALA A 74 -6.35 24.37 55.55
CA ALA A 74 -5.42 24.04 54.47
C ALA A 74 -5.84 22.84 53.59
N ASP A 75 -7.14 22.51 53.60
CA ASP A 75 -7.80 21.64 52.63
C ASP A 75 -7.83 22.30 51.23
N THR A 76 -6.72 22.19 50.50
CA THR A 76 -6.63 22.53 49.07
C THR A 76 -6.97 21.31 48.23
N ASP A 77 -8.18 20.78 48.39
CA ASP A 77 -8.78 19.97 47.34
C ASP A 77 -9.37 20.93 46.30
N GLN A 78 -8.68 21.04 45.16
CA GLN A 78 -9.09 21.90 44.04
C GLN A 78 -9.82 21.09 42.96
N CYS A 79 -10.18 19.82 43.23
CA CYS A 79 -10.65 18.86 42.23
C CYS A 79 -12.03 18.23 42.53
N GLY A 80 -12.95 19.03 43.09
CA GLY A 80 -14.38 18.71 43.10
C GLY A 80 -14.79 17.46 43.89
N ASP A 81 -15.84 16.77 43.42
CA ASP A 81 -16.35 15.51 43.99
C ASP A 81 -15.76 14.25 43.28
N ASP A 82 -15.07 14.40 42.15
CA ASP A 82 -14.34 13.32 41.44
C ASP A 82 -13.02 13.84 40.83
N PRO A 83 -11.87 13.66 41.50
CA PRO A 83 -10.56 14.09 41.02
C PRO A 83 -9.95 13.14 39.98
N THR A 84 -10.79 12.31 39.33
CA THR A 84 -10.43 11.42 38.22
C THR A 84 -11.38 11.55 37.03
N ALA A 85 -12.17 12.63 36.98
CA ALA A 85 -12.94 13.01 35.81
C ALA A 85 -12.02 13.55 34.69
N ASP A 86 -12.40 13.17 33.48
CA ASP A 86 -11.78 13.45 32.18
C ASP A 86 -12.97 13.29 31.20
N CYS A 87 -13.54 14.40 30.72
CA CYS A 87 -14.86 14.40 30.09
C CYS A 87 -14.83 14.01 28.60
N ASP A 88 -13.76 14.40 27.90
CA ASP A 88 -13.58 14.24 26.45
C ASP A 88 -12.46 13.26 26.06
N TYR A 89 -11.63 12.85 27.01
CA TYR A 89 -10.56 11.86 26.87
C TYR A 89 -9.31 12.36 26.13
N ASP A 90 -9.01 13.66 26.20
CA ASP A 90 -7.69 14.23 25.87
C ASP A 90 -6.58 13.73 26.83
N GLY A 91 -6.89 13.61 28.12
CA GLY A 91 -5.97 13.12 29.16
C GLY A 91 -5.42 14.19 30.13
N LEU A 92 -5.86 15.44 30.02
CA LEU A 92 -6.08 16.30 31.19
C LEU A 92 -7.19 15.74 32.09
N LEU A 93 -7.47 16.45 33.18
CA LEU A 93 -8.58 16.17 34.09
C LEU A 93 -9.43 17.44 34.22
N ASP A 94 -10.74 17.32 34.47
CA ASP A 94 -11.68 18.45 34.59
C ASP A 94 -11.15 19.60 35.49
N CYS A 95 -10.37 19.27 36.53
CA CYS A 95 -9.80 20.24 37.47
C CYS A 95 -8.37 20.75 37.12
N GLU A 96 -7.63 20.07 36.25
CA GLU A 96 -6.45 20.67 35.61
C GLU A 96 -6.90 21.70 34.56
N GLU A 97 -7.98 21.41 33.85
CA GLU A 97 -8.62 22.31 32.88
C GLU A 97 -9.23 23.56 33.54
N GLU A 98 -10.02 23.43 34.62
CA GLU A 98 -10.52 24.60 35.38
C GLU A 98 -9.36 25.47 35.93
N LEU A 99 -8.16 24.90 36.13
CA LEU A 99 -6.96 25.62 36.56
C LEU A 99 -6.19 26.29 35.40
N LEU A 100 -6.23 25.70 34.20
CA LEU A 100 -5.64 26.26 32.98
C LEU A 100 -6.54 27.33 32.33
N GLY A 101 -7.86 27.18 32.45
CA GLY A 101 -8.88 28.08 31.91
C GLY A 101 -9.73 27.48 30.79
N THR A 102 -9.51 26.21 30.46
CA THR A 102 -9.96 25.55 29.22
C THR A 102 -11.37 24.97 29.26
N GLU A 103 -11.92 24.54 28.11
CA GLU A 103 -13.30 24.03 27.99
C GLU A 103 -13.44 22.53 28.29
N VAL A 104 -13.35 22.13 29.57
CA VAL A 104 -13.63 20.84 30.29
C VAL A 104 -14.27 19.61 29.56
N CYS A 105 -15.00 19.76 28.45
CA CYS A 105 -15.55 18.67 27.63
C CYS A 105 -15.35 18.92 26.11
N ASN A 106 -14.29 19.61 25.73
CA ASN A 106 -13.87 19.91 24.36
C ASN A 106 -12.33 19.80 24.29
N PRO A 107 -11.76 18.74 23.68
CA PRO A 107 -10.36 18.34 23.84
C PRO A 107 -9.39 19.19 23.00
N ASP A 108 -9.77 20.40 22.61
CA ASP A 108 -9.15 21.26 21.60
C ASP A 108 -9.81 22.64 21.79
N THR A 109 -9.40 23.37 22.83
CA THR A 109 -10.18 24.50 23.39
C THR A 109 -10.34 25.68 22.43
N ASP A 110 -9.31 26.05 21.67
CA ASP A 110 -9.37 27.17 20.71
C ASP A 110 -9.55 26.74 19.24
N LEU A 111 -9.49 25.43 18.96
CA LEU A 111 -9.78 24.77 17.69
C LEU A 111 -8.67 24.89 16.63
N ASP A 112 -7.41 24.94 17.06
CA ASP A 112 -6.21 24.90 16.21
C ASP A 112 -5.89 23.48 15.65
N GLY A 113 -6.35 22.42 16.34
CA GLY A 113 -6.16 21.02 15.98
C GLY A 113 -5.05 20.27 16.74
N LEU A 114 -4.46 20.87 17.77
CA LEU A 114 -3.79 20.18 18.86
C LEU A 114 -4.84 19.66 19.87
N THR A 115 -4.38 19.30 21.06
CA THR A 115 -5.26 19.10 22.21
C THR A 115 -4.60 19.76 23.41
N ASP A 116 -5.40 20.24 24.36
CA ASP A 116 -4.95 21.01 25.52
C ASP A 116 -3.79 20.32 26.30
N LEU A 117 -3.76 18.98 26.36
CA LEU A 117 -2.61 18.22 26.88
C LEU A 117 -1.36 18.31 26.00
N GLN A 118 -1.51 18.17 24.68
CA GLN A 118 -0.39 18.22 23.73
C GLN A 118 0.28 19.59 23.74
N GLU A 119 -0.53 20.63 23.78
CA GLU A 119 -0.13 22.02 23.92
C GLU A 119 0.64 22.29 25.21
N ARG A 120 0.04 21.94 26.35
CA ARG A 120 0.67 22.00 27.68
C ARG A 120 2.01 21.25 27.74
N LEU A 121 2.18 20.20 26.92
CA LEU A 121 3.42 19.44 26.77
C LEU A 121 4.44 20.08 25.81
N ARG A 122 4.00 20.96 24.90
CA ARG A 122 4.82 21.73 23.95
C ARG A 122 5.27 23.08 24.53
N GLY A 123 4.38 23.76 25.24
CA GLY A 123 4.58 25.09 25.81
C GLY A 123 3.79 26.21 25.13
N THR A 124 2.75 25.88 24.37
CA THR A 124 1.72 26.81 23.83
C THR A 124 0.70 27.18 24.92
N ASP A 125 -0.21 28.12 24.64
CA ASP A 125 -1.34 28.48 25.52
C ASP A 125 -2.68 27.96 24.93
N PRO A 126 -3.34 26.96 25.55
CA PRO A 126 -4.59 26.33 25.07
C PRO A 126 -5.85 27.21 25.00
N ASN A 127 -5.69 28.50 24.71
CA ASN A 127 -6.73 29.51 24.65
C ASN A 127 -6.41 30.59 23.59
N ASP A 128 -5.28 30.48 22.88
CA ASP A 128 -4.77 31.45 21.92
C ASP A 128 -4.04 30.69 20.78
N PRO A 129 -4.71 30.42 19.64
CA PRO A 129 -4.29 29.41 18.65
C PRO A 129 -3.04 29.77 17.84
N ASP A 130 -2.39 30.90 18.14
CA ASP A 130 -1.17 31.47 17.54
C ASP A 130 -0.37 32.02 18.73
N THR A 131 0.37 31.15 19.43
CA THR A 131 0.98 31.43 20.75
C THR A 131 1.97 32.60 20.73
N ASP A 132 2.51 32.96 19.56
CA ASP A 132 3.63 33.89 19.44
C ASP A 132 3.41 35.13 18.55
N ASP A 133 2.18 35.35 18.06
CA ASP A 133 1.76 36.45 17.15
C ASP A 133 2.45 36.41 15.75
N ASP A 134 2.81 35.22 15.22
CA ASP A 134 3.40 35.03 13.88
C ASP A 134 2.35 35.21 12.75
N GLY A 135 1.15 34.66 12.95
CA GLY A 135 0.10 34.55 11.94
C GLY A 135 -0.06 33.15 11.33
N LEU A 136 0.44 32.10 11.99
CA LEU A 136 0.11 30.69 11.74
C LEU A 136 -0.56 30.10 12.98
N ASP A 137 -1.45 29.13 12.78
CA ASP A 137 -2.04 28.39 13.90
C ASP A 137 -1.01 27.37 14.47
N ASP A 138 -0.85 27.25 15.78
CA ASP A 138 0.19 26.45 16.46
C ASP A 138 0.18 24.98 16.00
N GLY A 139 -1.00 24.41 15.84
CA GLY A 139 -1.25 23.05 15.35
C GLY A 139 -0.90 22.87 13.89
N PHE A 140 -1.08 23.90 13.06
CA PHE A 140 -0.60 23.90 11.68
C PHE A 140 0.93 23.92 11.65
N GLU A 141 1.57 24.77 12.45
CA GLU A 141 3.03 24.81 12.62
C GLU A 141 3.60 23.47 13.04
N VAL A 142 3.00 22.82 14.04
CA VAL A 142 3.36 21.48 14.50
C VAL A 142 3.21 20.43 13.40
N ASP A 143 2.16 20.50 12.59
CA ASP A 143 1.91 19.54 11.50
C ASP A 143 2.92 19.68 10.35
N ILE A 144 3.43 20.91 10.11
CA ILE A 144 4.47 21.17 9.11
C ILE A 144 5.90 21.17 9.68
N GLY A 145 6.07 21.04 10.99
CA GLY A 145 7.37 20.82 11.65
C GLY A 145 8.15 22.09 12.02
N LEU A 146 7.43 23.19 12.30
CA LEU A 146 7.93 24.43 12.86
C LEU A 146 7.88 24.37 14.41
N ASP A 147 8.09 25.50 15.09
CA ASP A 147 8.26 25.59 16.54
C ASP A 147 7.39 26.73 17.11
N PRO A 148 6.12 26.45 17.54
CA PRO A 148 5.05 27.42 17.86
C PRO A 148 5.27 28.18 19.19
N THR A 149 6.47 28.72 19.34
CA THR A 149 6.92 29.54 20.46
C THR A 149 7.98 30.56 20.00
N LYS A 150 8.18 30.70 18.68
CA LYS A 150 9.17 31.51 17.95
C LYS A 150 8.61 31.93 16.56
N PRO A 151 8.32 33.24 16.33
CA PRO A 151 7.96 33.81 15.01
C PRO A 151 9.10 33.86 13.96
N ASP A 152 10.03 32.91 14.02
CA ASP A 152 11.20 32.66 13.15
C ASP A 152 11.92 31.42 13.73
N THR A 153 11.38 30.22 13.51
CA THR A 153 11.89 28.91 13.99
C THR A 153 13.39 28.75 13.74
N PHE A 154 13.89 29.29 12.63
CA PHE A 154 15.27 29.10 12.17
C PHE A 154 16.23 30.24 12.58
N GLY A 155 15.70 31.39 13.02
CA GLY A 155 16.47 32.56 13.42
C GLY A 155 17.18 33.27 12.25
N ASP A 156 16.62 33.19 11.02
CA ASP A 156 17.23 33.77 9.81
C ASP A 156 16.72 35.18 9.44
N GLY A 157 15.64 35.63 10.09
CA GLY A 157 14.98 36.91 9.85
C GLY A 157 13.77 36.86 8.92
N THR A 158 13.26 35.66 8.61
CA THR A 158 11.98 35.41 7.95
C THR A 158 10.98 34.91 8.98
N ILE A 159 9.82 35.56 9.06
CA ILE A 159 8.67 35.12 9.88
C ILE A 159 8.09 33.86 9.24
N ASP A 160 7.55 32.93 10.02
CA ASP A 160 7.27 31.58 9.54
C ASP A 160 6.00 31.53 8.67
N SER A 161 4.98 32.36 8.94
CA SER A 161 3.87 32.67 8.01
C SER A 161 4.34 33.27 6.67
N ASP A 162 5.43 34.02 6.66
CA ASP A 162 6.05 34.61 5.45
C ASP A 162 6.89 33.56 4.66
N ARG A 163 7.07 32.33 5.17
CA ARG A 163 7.82 31.27 4.49
C ARG A 163 7.02 30.58 3.41
N TRP A 164 7.75 30.14 2.37
CA TRP A 164 7.16 29.39 1.26
C TRP A 164 6.55 28.05 1.68
N VAL A 165 7.04 27.43 2.77
CA VAL A 165 6.54 26.13 3.25
C VAL A 165 5.10 26.24 3.78
N ALA A 166 4.81 27.27 4.58
CA ALA A 166 3.45 27.58 5.04
C ALA A 166 2.52 27.84 3.85
N THR A 167 2.88 28.77 2.96
CA THR A 167 2.13 29.07 1.73
C THR A 167 1.85 27.82 0.86
N ALA A 168 2.80 26.89 0.77
CA ALA A 168 2.66 25.65 -0.02
C ALA A 168 1.73 24.61 0.64
N CYS A 169 1.57 24.66 1.97
CA CYS A 169 0.73 23.77 2.75
C CYS A 169 -0.69 24.32 2.98
N GLU A 170 -0.85 25.63 3.26
CA GLU A 170 -2.16 26.30 3.40
C GLU A 170 -2.95 26.35 2.09
N SER A 171 -2.28 26.76 1.01
CA SER A 171 -2.90 27.13 -0.28
C SER A 171 -2.39 26.23 -1.43
N PRO A 172 -2.54 24.89 -1.31
CA PRO A 172 -2.02 23.93 -2.26
C PRO A 172 -2.69 24.07 -3.63
N GLN A 173 -1.91 24.05 -4.71
CA GLN A 173 -2.46 24.00 -6.08
C GLN A 173 -2.85 22.57 -6.48
N SER A 174 -3.71 21.93 -5.67
CA SER A 174 -4.25 20.59 -5.87
C SER A 174 -5.32 20.56 -6.99
N GLU A 175 -5.50 19.40 -7.62
CA GLU A 175 -6.71 19.11 -8.41
C GLU A 175 -7.75 18.59 -7.41
N PRO A 176 -8.92 19.24 -7.25
CA PRO A 176 -9.90 18.82 -6.26
C PRO A 176 -10.50 17.46 -6.63
N LEU A 177 -10.37 16.45 -5.77
CA LEU A 177 -10.83 15.10 -6.07
C LEU A 177 -12.36 14.97 -5.99
N ALA A 178 -12.96 14.41 -7.04
CA ALA A 178 -14.32 13.90 -7.02
C ALA A 178 -14.33 12.51 -6.38
N VAL A 179 -15.28 12.25 -5.48
CA VAL A 179 -15.39 10.97 -4.77
C VAL A 179 -16.71 10.30 -5.16
N TYR A 180 -16.60 9.07 -5.62
CA TYR A 180 -17.70 8.19 -6.01
C TYR A 180 -17.78 7.02 -5.03
N VAL A 181 -18.97 6.44 -4.88
CA VAL A 181 -19.25 5.35 -3.96
C VAL A 181 -20.24 4.42 -4.65
N SER A 182 -20.01 3.11 -4.53
CA SER A 182 -20.96 2.05 -4.87
C SER A 182 -22.36 2.36 -4.32
N GLN A 183 -23.42 2.03 -5.07
CA GLN A 183 -24.80 2.23 -4.61
C GLN A 183 -25.31 1.01 -3.82
N PRO A 184 -26.13 1.22 -2.77
CA PRO A 184 -26.82 0.13 -2.10
C PRO A 184 -27.88 -0.49 -3.01
N VAL A 185 -28.07 -1.80 -2.88
CA VAL A 185 -29.13 -2.55 -3.60
C VAL A 185 -30.49 -2.16 -3.06
N THR A 186 -31.40 -1.76 -3.95
CA THR A 186 -32.83 -1.59 -3.64
C THR A 186 -33.58 -2.89 -3.89
N SER A 187 -34.29 -3.41 -2.90
CA SER A 187 -34.98 -4.71 -2.96
C SER A 187 -36.35 -4.68 -2.28
N ASP A 188 -37.26 -5.58 -2.68
CA ASP A 188 -38.47 -5.91 -1.91
C ASP A 188 -38.15 -6.80 -0.67
N ASP A 189 -36.92 -7.33 -0.58
CA ASP A 189 -36.43 -8.17 0.52
C ASP A 189 -35.67 -7.32 1.57
N PRO A 190 -36.18 -7.20 2.81
CA PRO A 190 -35.58 -6.35 3.84
C PRO A 190 -34.26 -6.89 4.42
N ASP A 191 -33.90 -8.15 4.18
CA ASP A 191 -32.57 -8.66 4.54
C ASP A 191 -31.50 -8.26 3.50
N VAL A 192 -31.90 -7.70 2.35
CA VAL A 192 -31.04 -7.26 1.23
C VAL A 192 -31.11 -5.75 0.99
N ASP A 193 -32.29 -5.15 1.13
CA ASP A 193 -32.55 -3.73 0.85
C ASP A 193 -31.65 -2.80 1.66
N GLY A 194 -31.05 -1.81 0.98
CA GLY A 194 -30.12 -0.88 1.60
C GLY A 194 -28.70 -1.43 1.84
N ARG A 195 -28.42 -2.72 1.63
CA ARG A 195 -27.05 -3.24 1.69
C ARG A 195 -26.24 -2.79 0.48
N ASN A 196 -24.99 -2.40 0.72
CA ASN A 196 -24.03 -2.18 -0.33
C ASN A 196 -23.13 -3.43 -0.46
N PHE A 197 -23.18 -4.09 -1.61
CA PHE A 197 -22.36 -5.27 -1.92
C PHE A 197 -21.07 -4.93 -2.68
N GLY A 198 -20.98 -3.72 -3.25
CA GLY A 198 -19.75 -3.21 -3.86
C GLY A 198 -18.74 -2.78 -2.81
N ASP A 199 -19.20 -2.15 -1.73
CA ASP A 199 -18.39 -1.81 -0.54
C ASP A 199 -17.11 -0.99 -0.85
N TRP A 200 -17.11 -0.29 -1.98
CA TRP A 200 -15.99 0.50 -2.46
C TRP A 200 -16.33 1.99 -2.53
N ARG A 201 -15.30 2.80 -2.28
CA ARG A 201 -15.23 4.22 -2.58
C ARG A 201 -14.07 4.46 -3.56
N LEU A 202 -14.29 5.32 -4.55
CA LEU A 202 -13.33 5.63 -5.62
C LEU A 202 -13.12 7.14 -5.74
N ALA A 203 -11.88 7.61 -5.57
CA ALA A 203 -11.51 9.01 -5.79
C ALA A 203 -10.93 9.20 -7.21
N LEU A 204 -11.53 10.10 -8.00
CA LEU A 204 -11.11 10.42 -9.36
C LEU A 204 -10.74 11.92 -9.51
N PRO A 205 -9.63 12.24 -10.20
CA PRO A 205 -9.30 13.63 -10.56
C PRO A 205 -10.26 14.16 -11.65
N PRO A 206 -10.68 15.45 -11.64
CA PRO A 206 -11.83 15.95 -12.41
C PRO A 206 -11.78 15.79 -13.93
N ALA A 207 -10.59 15.65 -14.52
CA ALA A 207 -10.44 15.37 -15.94
C ALA A 207 -10.80 13.92 -16.34
N VAL A 208 -11.16 13.07 -15.37
CA VAL A 208 -11.85 11.79 -15.56
C VAL A 208 -13.33 12.02 -15.21
N SER A 209 -14.06 12.64 -16.15
CA SER A 209 -15.42 13.15 -15.92
C SER A 209 -16.54 12.21 -16.36
N GLU A 210 -16.23 11.21 -17.19
CA GLU A 210 -17.24 10.31 -17.79
C GLU A 210 -17.45 9.06 -16.93
N PHE A 211 -17.74 9.25 -15.64
CA PHE A 211 -18.08 8.19 -14.69
C PHE A 211 -19.51 7.69 -14.91
N ALA A 212 -19.69 6.36 -14.91
CA ALA A 212 -20.98 5.69 -14.88
C ALA A 212 -20.90 4.42 -14.03
N ASP A 213 -21.76 4.34 -13.01
CA ASP A 213 -22.00 3.12 -12.23
C ASP A 213 -22.85 2.14 -13.07
N LEU A 214 -22.58 0.84 -12.98
CA LEU A 214 -23.24 -0.16 -13.85
C LEU A 214 -24.26 -1.00 -13.08
N SER A 215 -25.43 -1.18 -13.69
CA SER A 215 -26.44 -2.11 -13.16
C SER A 215 -26.15 -3.51 -13.69
N ILE A 216 -25.86 -4.44 -12.79
CA ILE A 216 -25.58 -5.86 -13.09
C ILE A 216 -26.79 -6.70 -12.69
N ASP A 217 -27.44 -7.30 -13.69
CA ASP A 217 -28.50 -8.29 -13.50
C ASP A 217 -27.91 -9.68 -13.15
N GLY A 218 -28.74 -10.60 -12.66
CA GLY A 218 -28.36 -12.02 -12.58
C GLY A 218 -27.49 -12.45 -11.39
N LEU A 219 -27.46 -11.65 -10.32
CA LEU A 219 -26.77 -11.99 -9.05
C LEU A 219 -27.09 -13.43 -8.58
N GLU A 220 -26.09 -14.11 -8.05
CA GLU A 220 -26.29 -15.46 -7.49
C GLU A 220 -26.87 -15.32 -6.10
N VAL A 221 -27.86 -16.14 -5.78
CA VAL A 221 -28.60 -16.09 -4.51
C VAL A 221 -28.47 -17.37 -3.70
N ASP A 222 -28.57 -17.24 -2.38
CA ASP A 222 -28.57 -18.37 -1.45
C ASP A 222 -29.87 -19.20 -1.50
N ALA A 223 -30.02 -20.12 -0.55
CA ALA A 223 -31.22 -20.95 -0.42
C ALA A 223 -32.49 -20.18 0.02
N ASN A 224 -32.34 -18.93 0.46
CA ASN A 224 -33.43 -18.06 0.90
C ASN A 224 -33.83 -17.03 -0.19
N GLY A 225 -32.87 -16.62 -1.04
CA GLY A 225 -33.04 -15.60 -2.09
C GLY A 225 -32.10 -14.41 -1.95
N LEU A 226 -31.19 -14.42 -0.98
CA LEU A 226 -30.27 -13.33 -0.68
C LEU A 226 -29.05 -13.36 -1.62
N PRO A 227 -28.61 -12.24 -2.23
CA PRO A 227 -27.38 -12.19 -3.03
C PRO A 227 -26.15 -12.66 -2.24
N VAL A 228 -25.40 -13.61 -2.81
CA VAL A 228 -24.19 -14.20 -2.20
C VAL A 228 -22.88 -13.77 -2.88
N ASN A 229 -22.95 -13.09 -4.02
CA ASN A 229 -21.78 -12.63 -4.76
C ASN A 229 -21.70 -11.10 -4.78
N ARG A 230 -20.59 -10.54 -4.26
CA ARG A 230 -20.28 -9.10 -4.20
C ARG A 230 -19.92 -8.50 -5.57
N LYS A 231 -20.70 -8.82 -6.61
CA LYS A 231 -20.50 -8.37 -7.99
C LYS A 231 -21.01 -6.94 -8.16
N ASP A 232 -20.11 -6.02 -8.47
CA ASP A 232 -20.40 -4.61 -8.74
C ASP A 232 -19.35 -4.04 -9.71
N ALA A 233 -19.67 -3.00 -10.47
CA ALA A 233 -18.72 -2.38 -11.40
C ALA A 233 -19.08 -0.95 -11.80
N ALA A 234 -18.08 -0.09 -11.90
CA ALA A 234 -18.20 1.26 -12.44
C ALA A 234 -17.17 1.49 -13.56
N VAL A 235 -17.56 2.23 -14.60
CA VAL A 235 -16.67 2.64 -15.71
C VAL A 235 -16.43 4.14 -15.67
N TYR A 236 -15.25 4.56 -16.11
CA TYR A 236 -14.87 5.96 -16.17
C TYR A 236 -14.03 6.25 -17.42
N ALA A 237 -14.10 7.49 -17.92
CA ALA A 237 -13.27 7.92 -19.04
C ALA A 237 -12.84 9.39 -18.97
N SER A 238 -11.80 9.67 -19.76
CA SER A 238 -11.16 10.95 -20.02
C SER A 238 -10.74 10.98 -21.49
N GLN A 239 -10.29 12.14 -21.99
CA GLN A 239 -10.03 12.36 -23.43
C GLN A 239 -9.19 11.26 -24.12
N HIS A 240 -8.19 10.67 -23.44
CA HIS A 240 -7.31 9.63 -24.01
C HIS A 240 -7.24 8.31 -23.19
N VAL A 241 -7.80 8.27 -21.97
CA VAL A 241 -7.74 7.11 -21.05
C VAL A 241 -9.16 6.72 -20.62
N ALA A 242 -9.51 5.45 -20.77
CA ALA A 242 -10.75 4.87 -20.27
C ALA A 242 -10.41 3.75 -19.26
N GLY A 243 -11.20 3.58 -18.21
CA GLY A 243 -10.92 2.62 -17.15
C GLY A 243 -12.17 2.14 -16.42
N PHE A 244 -12.01 1.22 -15.48
CA PHE A 244 -13.10 0.68 -14.68
C PHE A 244 -12.63 0.27 -13.29
N LEU A 245 -13.57 0.24 -12.35
CA LEU A 245 -13.49 -0.52 -11.11
C LEU A 245 -14.47 -1.70 -11.23
N LEU A 246 -14.04 -2.87 -10.76
CA LEU A 246 -14.81 -4.11 -10.73
C LEU A 246 -14.65 -4.73 -9.34
N SER A 247 -15.75 -5.08 -8.68
CA SER A 247 -15.82 -5.88 -7.46
C SER A 247 -16.36 -7.28 -7.77
N TYR A 248 -15.81 -8.31 -7.13
CA TYR A 248 -16.46 -9.62 -7.03
C TYR A 248 -15.95 -10.44 -5.84
N THR A 249 -16.74 -11.42 -5.39
CA THR A 249 -16.28 -12.47 -4.48
C THR A 249 -15.41 -13.47 -5.25
N PRO A 250 -14.13 -13.70 -4.88
CA PRO A 250 -13.26 -14.64 -5.58
C PRO A 250 -13.73 -16.10 -5.44
N SER A 251 -13.36 -16.93 -6.42
CA SER A 251 -13.65 -18.38 -6.43
C SER A 251 -12.68 -19.21 -5.58
N ALA A 252 -11.60 -18.57 -5.08
CA ALA A 252 -10.65 -19.13 -4.12
C ALA A 252 -10.71 -18.30 -2.82
N SER A 253 -10.47 -18.95 -1.67
CA SER A 253 -10.71 -18.35 -0.35
C SER A 253 -9.60 -17.41 0.17
N SER A 254 -8.66 -17.00 -0.68
CA SER A 254 -7.61 -15.98 -0.46
C SER A 254 -6.60 -16.13 -1.61
N PRO A 255 -6.88 -15.58 -2.80
CA PRO A 255 -5.88 -15.52 -3.86
C PRO A 255 -4.77 -14.52 -3.49
N ASP A 256 -3.54 -14.80 -3.93
CA ASP A 256 -2.47 -13.79 -3.95
C ASP A 256 -2.79 -12.78 -5.07
N PRO A 257 -2.84 -11.46 -4.79
CA PRO A 257 -3.15 -10.46 -5.82
C PRO A 257 -2.25 -10.58 -7.06
N SER A 258 -0.98 -10.94 -6.89
CA SER A 258 -0.03 -11.12 -8.00
C SER A 258 -0.34 -12.37 -8.83
N ALA A 259 -0.93 -13.40 -8.24
CA ALA A 259 -1.45 -14.56 -8.95
C ALA A 259 -2.79 -14.26 -9.65
N THR A 260 -3.66 -13.43 -9.06
CA THR A 260 -4.85 -12.89 -9.72
C THR A 260 -4.45 -12.12 -10.99
N VAL A 261 -3.45 -11.24 -10.89
CA VAL A 261 -2.95 -10.42 -12.01
C VAL A 261 -2.23 -11.24 -13.08
N ASP A 262 -1.40 -12.23 -12.72
CA ASP A 262 -0.80 -13.15 -13.71
C ASP A 262 -1.87 -14.00 -14.42
N GLY A 263 -2.90 -14.45 -13.69
CA GLY A 263 -4.06 -15.15 -14.25
C GLY A 263 -4.79 -14.36 -15.35
N PHE A 264 -4.87 -13.02 -15.22
CA PHE A 264 -5.48 -12.15 -16.23
C PHE A 264 -4.76 -12.19 -17.59
N ARG A 265 -3.48 -12.60 -17.68
CA ARG A 265 -2.75 -12.75 -18.96
C ARG A 265 -3.49 -13.65 -19.95
N THR A 266 -4.11 -14.73 -19.45
CA THR A 266 -4.86 -15.68 -20.29
C THR A 266 -6.15 -15.06 -20.84
N ALA A 267 -6.85 -14.26 -20.04
CA ALA A 267 -8.04 -13.54 -20.45
C ALA A 267 -7.71 -12.43 -21.47
N LEU A 268 -6.66 -11.65 -21.19
CA LEU A 268 -6.16 -10.58 -22.05
C LEU A 268 -5.68 -11.11 -23.41
N ALA A 269 -4.98 -12.25 -23.45
CA ALA A 269 -4.60 -12.94 -24.69
C ALA A 269 -5.81 -13.46 -25.52
N GLY A 270 -7.03 -13.44 -24.97
CA GLY A 270 -8.27 -13.67 -25.73
C GLY A 270 -8.69 -12.49 -26.63
N LEU A 271 -8.18 -11.28 -26.37
CA LEU A 271 -8.59 -10.03 -27.03
C LEU A 271 -7.67 -9.62 -28.21
N GLY A 272 -6.46 -10.17 -28.26
CA GLY A 272 -5.40 -9.77 -29.18
C GLY A 272 -4.12 -10.58 -28.97
N THR A 273 -3.05 -10.20 -29.69
CA THR A 273 -1.70 -10.62 -29.30
C THR A 273 -1.34 -9.89 -28.02
N LEU A 274 -0.87 -10.62 -27.01
CA LEU A 274 -0.21 -10.03 -25.85
C LEU A 274 1.25 -9.77 -26.26
N ASP A 275 1.59 -8.51 -26.50
CA ASP A 275 2.89 -8.07 -27.00
C ASP A 275 3.90 -7.84 -25.87
N ASP A 276 3.41 -7.51 -24.66
CA ASP A 276 4.21 -7.35 -23.45
C ASP A 276 3.37 -7.61 -22.18
N ALA A 277 3.99 -8.09 -21.11
CA ALA A 277 3.33 -8.38 -19.83
C ALA A 277 4.31 -8.27 -18.64
N GLN A 278 4.01 -7.34 -17.74
CA GLN A 278 4.73 -7.05 -16.51
C GLN A 278 3.81 -7.31 -15.32
N ILE A 279 4.21 -8.16 -14.37
CA ILE A 279 3.46 -8.43 -13.14
C ILE A 279 4.24 -7.90 -11.93
N GLY A 280 3.70 -6.88 -11.29
CA GLY A 280 4.23 -6.34 -10.03
C GLY A 280 3.96 -7.26 -8.85
N THR A 281 4.71 -7.06 -7.77
CA THR A 281 4.62 -7.90 -6.57
C THR A 281 3.51 -7.43 -5.65
N SER A 282 3.10 -8.30 -4.72
CA SER A 282 2.06 -7.99 -3.76
C SER A 282 2.59 -7.07 -2.65
N PHE A 283 2.00 -5.88 -2.54
CA PHE A 283 2.28 -4.86 -1.52
C PHE A 283 1.03 -4.62 -0.65
N ARG A 284 1.12 -3.77 0.38
CA ARG A 284 -0.03 -3.38 1.21
C ARG A 284 -0.57 -2.01 0.83
N THR A 285 -1.88 -1.91 0.72
CA THR A 285 -2.60 -0.64 0.54
C THR A 285 -2.75 0.11 1.87
N HIS A 286 -3.36 1.29 1.81
CA HIS A 286 -3.60 2.17 2.95
C HIS A 286 -4.45 1.54 4.08
N ASP A 287 -5.44 0.74 3.68
CA ASP A 287 -6.36 -0.12 4.44
C ASP A 287 -5.73 -1.48 4.81
N HIS A 288 -4.40 -1.57 4.76
CA HIS A 288 -3.57 -2.76 4.99
C HIS A 288 -3.83 -4.01 4.12
N GLN A 289 -4.87 -4.02 3.28
CA GLN A 289 -5.21 -5.07 2.34
C GLN A 289 -4.06 -5.34 1.33
N LEU A 290 -4.05 -6.51 0.69
CA LEU A 290 -2.98 -6.88 -0.25
C LEU A 290 -3.34 -6.46 -1.69
N ALA A 291 -2.40 -5.89 -2.43
CA ALA A 291 -2.59 -5.49 -3.82
C ALA A 291 -1.38 -5.76 -4.71
N SER A 292 -1.60 -5.98 -6.01
CA SER A 292 -0.57 -6.12 -7.05
C SER A 292 -0.98 -5.35 -8.30
N ILE A 293 0.00 -4.82 -9.04
CA ILE A 293 -0.20 -4.03 -10.26
C ILE A 293 0.39 -4.77 -11.47
N GLY A 294 -0.43 -5.05 -12.47
CA GLY A 294 -0.02 -5.56 -13.77
C GLY A 294 -0.04 -4.50 -14.86
N ARG A 295 0.87 -4.61 -15.83
CA ARG A 295 0.88 -3.80 -17.05
C ARG A 295 1.04 -4.70 -18.26
N PHE A 296 0.29 -4.40 -19.31
CA PHE A 296 0.16 -5.26 -20.48
C PHE A 296 0.09 -4.40 -21.74
N ARG A 297 0.73 -4.84 -22.82
CA ARG A 297 0.59 -4.24 -24.16
C ARG A 297 -0.07 -5.24 -25.08
N LEU A 298 -1.11 -4.83 -25.79
CA LEU A 298 -1.94 -5.70 -26.62
C LEU A 298 -2.17 -5.15 -28.03
N SER A 299 -1.86 -5.96 -29.03
CA SER A 299 -2.27 -5.74 -30.42
C SER A 299 -3.62 -6.42 -30.69
N SER A 300 -4.70 -5.63 -30.69
CA SER A 300 -6.06 -6.13 -30.89
C SER A 300 -6.29 -6.59 -32.34
N THR A 301 -7.01 -7.71 -32.50
CA THR A 301 -7.30 -8.34 -33.80
C THR A 301 -8.16 -7.48 -34.74
N ALA A 302 -8.83 -6.45 -34.23
CA ALA A 302 -9.66 -5.52 -34.99
C ALA A 302 -9.58 -4.11 -34.38
N PRO A 303 -9.77 -3.04 -35.17
CA PRO A 303 -9.84 -1.68 -34.64
C PRO A 303 -10.91 -1.50 -33.55
N ARG A 304 -10.57 -0.71 -32.53
CA ARG A 304 -11.42 -0.34 -31.39
C ARG A 304 -11.22 1.12 -30.99
N SER A 305 -12.23 1.74 -30.39
CA SER A 305 -12.02 2.95 -29.57
C SER A 305 -11.57 2.55 -28.16
N THR A 306 -11.01 3.47 -27.39
CA THR A 306 -10.52 3.22 -26.04
C THR A 306 -11.62 2.68 -25.13
N ASP A 307 -12.84 3.22 -25.21
CA ASP A 307 -14.03 2.72 -24.48
C ASP A 307 -14.46 1.31 -24.89
N ALA A 308 -14.41 1.01 -26.19
CA ALA A 308 -14.77 -0.31 -26.68
C ALA A 308 -13.75 -1.35 -26.22
N PHE A 309 -12.46 -1.00 -26.19
CA PHE A 309 -11.42 -1.88 -25.67
C PHE A 309 -11.45 -1.98 -24.13
N ARG A 310 -11.79 -0.90 -23.40
CA ARG A 310 -12.10 -0.95 -21.96
C ARG A 310 -13.21 -1.97 -21.70
N ASN A 311 -14.31 -1.92 -22.45
CA ASN A 311 -15.42 -2.86 -22.29
C ASN A 311 -14.98 -4.30 -22.64
N ASP A 312 -14.25 -4.50 -23.74
CA ASP A 312 -13.69 -5.81 -24.12
C ASP A 312 -12.77 -6.37 -23.01
N VAL A 313 -11.99 -5.53 -22.31
CA VAL A 313 -11.18 -5.93 -21.13
C VAL A 313 -12.05 -6.22 -19.91
N LEU A 314 -13.02 -5.36 -19.56
CA LEU A 314 -13.92 -5.57 -18.43
C LEU A 314 -14.61 -6.94 -18.52
N PHE A 315 -15.19 -7.27 -19.68
CA PHE A 315 -15.86 -8.57 -19.90
C PHE A 315 -14.91 -9.76 -20.09
N ALA A 316 -13.59 -9.53 -20.18
CA ALA A 316 -12.60 -10.61 -20.14
C ALA A 316 -12.21 -10.98 -18.70
N LEU A 317 -12.28 -10.03 -17.75
CA LEU A 317 -11.91 -10.25 -16.34
C LEU A 317 -13.12 -10.50 -15.43
N ALA A 318 -14.29 -9.98 -15.80
CA ALA A 318 -15.50 -10.02 -14.97
C ALA A 318 -16.14 -11.42 -14.91
N PRO A 319 -16.71 -11.81 -13.74
CA PRO A 319 -17.50 -13.04 -13.58
C PRO A 319 -18.96 -12.86 -14.05
N PHE A 320 -19.19 -12.05 -15.09
CA PHE A 320 -20.49 -11.74 -15.70
C PHE A 320 -20.31 -11.34 -17.18
N GLY A 321 -21.32 -11.59 -18.01
CA GLY A 321 -21.33 -11.31 -19.44
C GLY A 321 -21.91 -9.95 -19.82
N VAL A 322 -21.75 -9.57 -21.08
CA VAL A 322 -22.28 -8.31 -21.64
C VAL A 322 -23.81 -8.22 -21.64
N ASP A 323 -24.50 -9.37 -21.71
CA ASP A 323 -25.97 -9.44 -21.68
C ASP A 323 -26.55 -9.25 -20.26
N GLU A 324 -25.71 -9.24 -19.22
CA GLU A 324 -26.09 -9.02 -17.81
C GLU A 324 -25.87 -7.56 -17.36
N VAL A 325 -25.33 -6.69 -18.20
CA VAL A 325 -24.87 -5.34 -17.81
C VAL A 325 -25.60 -4.23 -18.55
N SER A 326 -26.07 -3.22 -17.79
CA SER A 326 -26.58 -1.97 -18.34
C SER A 326 -25.95 -0.74 -17.67
N GLY A 327 -26.12 0.44 -18.30
CA GLY A 327 -25.48 1.70 -17.87
C GLY A 327 -24.23 2.11 -18.66
N LEU A 328 -23.65 1.21 -19.47
CA LEU A 328 -22.44 1.48 -20.27
C LEU A 328 -22.53 2.75 -21.14
N PRO A 329 -21.56 3.69 -21.04
CA PRO A 329 -21.47 4.86 -21.90
C PRO A 329 -21.33 4.53 -23.39
N GLN A 330 -21.74 5.46 -24.26
CA GLN A 330 -21.47 5.35 -25.69
C GLN A 330 -19.97 5.49 -25.96
N ALA A 331 -19.39 4.49 -26.63
CA ALA A 331 -17.96 4.47 -26.93
C ALA A 331 -17.52 5.65 -27.81
N ALA A 332 -16.43 6.32 -27.42
CA ALA A 332 -15.97 7.54 -28.10
C ALA A 332 -15.46 7.30 -29.53
N SER A 333 -15.33 8.38 -30.29
CA SER A 333 -14.76 8.34 -31.65
C SER A 333 -13.24 8.26 -31.62
N GLY A 334 -12.70 7.19 -32.19
CA GLY A 334 -11.27 6.89 -32.30
C GLY A 334 -11.13 5.42 -32.68
N GLN A 335 -10.07 5.04 -33.41
CA GLN A 335 -9.88 3.65 -33.84
C GLN A 335 -8.38 3.31 -33.81
N HIS A 336 -8.03 2.38 -32.92
CA HIS A 336 -6.67 1.94 -32.64
C HIS A 336 -6.61 0.41 -32.65
N THR A 337 -5.42 -0.13 -32.87
CA THR A 337 -5.16 -1.59 -32.91
C THR A 337 -4.08 -2.03 -31.92
N ALA A 338 -3.51 -1.10 -31.15
CA ALA A 338 -2.53 -1.37 -30.12
C ALA A 338 -2.89 -0.55 -28.87
N PHE A 339 -2.93 -1.19 -27.72
CA PHE A 339 -3.35 -0.61 -26.44
C PHE A 339 -2.40 -1.02 -25.33
N ASP A 340 -2.14 -0.08 -24.43
CA ASP A 340 -1.57 -0.36 -23.11
C ASP A 340 -2.73 -0.48 -22.11
N VAL A 341 -2.65 -1.50 -21.27
CA VAL A 341 -3.60 -1.80 -20.20
C VAL A 341 -2.82 -1.88 -18.90
N GLN A 342 -3.26 -1.12 -17.89
CA GLN A 342 -2.77 -1.26 -16.52
C GLN A 342 -3.92 -1.76 -15.65
N ILE A 343 -3.60 -2.61 -14.67
CA ILE A 343 -4.57 -3.24 -13.78
C ILE A 343 -3.96 -3.25 -12.38
N ALA A 344 -4.71 -2.87 -11.34
CA ALA A 344 -4.41 -3.27 -9.98
C ALA A 344 -5.51 -4.22 -9.48
N ALA A 345 -5.10 -5.38 -8.95
CA ALA A 345 -5.98 -6.21 -8.12
C ALA A 345 -5.69 -5.91 -6.64
N ILE A 346 -6.74 -5.75 -5.85
CA ILE A 346 -6.72 -5.60 -4.40
C ILE A 346 -7.58 -6.73 -3.84
N GLU A 347 -7.02 -7.54 -2.95
CA GLU A 347 -7.71 -8.67 -2.33
C GLU A 347 -8.02 -8.29 -0.88
N ARG A 348 -9.29 -8.00 -0.58
CA ARG A 348 -9.77 -7.60 0.74
C ARG A 348 -10.29 -8.80 1.53
N GLU A 349 -10.04 -8.77 2.84
CA GLU A 349 -10.78 -9.56 3.84
C GLU A 349 -11.68 -8.62 4.64
N HIS A 350 -13.00 -8.77 4.50
CA HIS A 350 -14.00 -8.01 5.24
C HIS A 350 -14.22 -8.63 6.62
N HIS A 351 -14.60 -7.81 7.61
CA HIS A 351 -14.76 -8.17 9.03
C HIS A 351 -15.66 -9.37 9.34
N SER A 352 -16.50 -9.82 8.40
CA SER A 352 -17.31 -11.05 8.51
C SER A 352 -16.58 -12.34 8.12
N GLY A 353 -15.33 -12.27 7.65
CA GLY A 353 -14.61 -13.38 7.02
C GLY A 353 -15.01 -13.61 5.55
N GLU A 354 -15.56 -12.59 4.89
CA GLU A 354 -15.84 -12.58 3.45
C GLU A 354 -14.66 -11.99 2.68
N HIS A 355 -14.25 -12.66 1.60
CA HIS A 355 -13.23 -12.12 0.70
C HIS A 355 -13.85 -11.38 -0.48
N GLN A 356 -13.19 -10.32 -0.91
CA GLN A 356 -13.59 -9.48 -2.04
C GLN A 356 -12.36 -9.12 -2.88
N THR A 357 -12.41 -9.42 -4.18
CA THR A 357 -11.44 -8.94 -5.15
C THR A 357 -11.95 -7.64 -5.76
N LEU A 358 -11.14 -6.58 -5.67
CA LEU A 358 -11.35 -5.31 -6.35
C LEU A 358 -10.31 -5.17 -7.46
N VAL A 359 -10.76 -4.88 -8.67
CA VAL A 359 -9.93 -4.72 -9.87
C VAL A 359 -10.13 -3.32 -10.42
N THR A 360 -9.12 -2.47 -10.30
CA THR A 360 -9.08 -1.19 -11.04
C THR A 360 -8.27 -1.37 -12.31
N ALA A 361 -8.76 -0.87 -13.43
CA ALA A 361 -8.06 -0.94 -14.71
C ALA A 361 -8.11 0.38 -15.46
N ALA A 362 -7.09 0.62 -16.27
CA ALA A 362 -6.99 1.76 -17.18
C ALA A 362 -6.42 1.30 -18.54
N VAL A 363 -6.93 1.91 -19.60
CA VAL A 363 -6.67 1.58 -21.00
C VAL A 363 -6.35 2.86 -21.77
N ALA A 364 -5.28 2.84 -22.56
CA ALA A 364 -4.98 3.89 -23.53
C ALA A 364 -4.41 3.30 -24.83
N PRO A 365 -4.55 3.97 -25.99
CA PRO A 365 -3.87 3.57 -27.21
C PRO A 365 -2.35 3.72 -27.06
N SER A 366 -1.57 2.70 -27.45
CA SER A 366 -0.10 2.70 -27.25
C SER A 366 0.61 3.89 -27.90
N SER A 367 0.11 4.34 -29.06
CA SER A 367 0.63 5.54 -29.74
C SER A 367 0.49 6.83 -28.92
N LEU A 368 -0.45 6.90 -27.98
CA LEU A 368 -0.63 8.02 -27.05
C LEU A 368 0.07 7.76 -25.71
N TYR A 369 0.10 6.50 -25.24
CA TYR A 369 0.88 6.09 -24.08
C TYR A 369 2.37 6.41 -24.26
N ASP A 370 2.96 6.04 -25.40
CA ASP A 370 4.37 6.28 -25.69
C ASP A 370 4.66 7.78 -25.89
N ALA A 371 3.79 8.49 -26.62
CA ALA A 371 3.99 9.90 -26.98
C ALA A 371 3.67 10.90 -25.86
N GLU A 372 2.78 10.59 -24.91
CA GLU A 372 2.25 11.55 -23.95
C GLU A 372 2.47 11.12 -22.49
N ALA A 373 3.43 11.73 -21.79
CA ALA A 373 3.68 11.46 -20.37
C ALA A 373 2.42 11.65 -19.48
N ARG A 374 1.51 12.57 -19.85
CA ARG A 374 0.21 12.76 -19.18
C ARG A 374 -0.70 11.53 -19.25
N VAL A 375 -0.64 10.74 -20.33
CA VAL A 375 -1.44 9.51 -20.50
C VAL A 375 -0.88 8.43 -19.59
N ARG A 376 0.45 8.24 -19.58
CA ARG A 376 1.12 7.28 -18.68
C ARG A 376 0.82 7.55 -17.21
N ARG A 377 0.97 8.81 -16.77
CA ARG A 377 0.63 9.22 -15.40
C ARG A 377 -0.85 8.98 -15.10
N ARG A 378 -1.77 9.40 -15.98
CA ARG A 378 -3.21 9.26 -15.74
C ARG A 378 -3.68 7.80 -15.73
N MET A 379 -3.00 6.87 -16.41
CA MET A 379 -3.24 5.44 -16.22
C MET A 379 -2.76 4.97 -14.84
N LYS A 380 -1.52 5.28 -14.47
CA LYS A 380 -0.94 4.93 -13.16
C LYS A 380 -1.79 5.46 -12.00
N ASP A 381 -2.20 6.73 -12.05
CA ASP A 381 -3.06 7.39 -11.07
C ASP A 381 -4.44 6.73 -10.88
N LEU A 382 -4.87 5.88 -11.83
CA LEU A 382 -6.14 5.15 -11.83
C LEU A 382 -5.96 3.65 -11.50
N THR A 383 -4.72 3.17 -11.35
CA THR A 383 -4.37 1.76 -11.15
C THR A 383 -3.13 1.58 -10.26
N ASP A 384 -2.89 2.50 -9.31
CA ASP A 384 -1.84 2.37 -8.29
C ASP A 384 -2.42 2.02 -6.90
N ALA A 385 -3.65 1.51 -6.88
CA ALA A 385 -4.47 1.11 -5.72
C ALA A 385 -4.79 2.22 -4.70
N THR A 386 -4.15 3.39 -4.77
CA THR A 386 -4.36 4.48 -3.80
C THR A 386 -5.70 5.22 -3.93
N GLY A 387 -6.36 5.10 -5.09
CA GLY A 387 -7.63 5.76 -5.38
C GLY A 387 -8.87 5.05 -4.82
N VAL A 388 -8.73 3.88 -4.17
CA VAL A 388 -9.84 3.04 -3.72
C VAL A 388 -9.79 2.78 -2.21
N ALA A 389 -10.94 2.89 -1.55
CA ALA A 389 -11.15 2.72 -0.10
C ALA A 389 -12.43 1.90 0.18
N GLU A 390 -12.74 1.61 1.44
CA GLU A 390 -14.05 1.08 1.84
C GLU A 390 -15.09 2.22 1.91
N ILE A 391 -16.38 1.89 2.02
CA ILE A 391 -17.43 2.92 2.11
C ILE A 391 -17.36 3.72 3.43
N THR A 392 -16.82 3.13 4.48
CA THR A 392 -16.72 3.62 5.86
C THR A 392 -15.67 4.73 6.06
N ASP A 393 -14.62 4.74 5.26
CA ASP A 393 -13.37 5.47 5.54
C ASP A 393 -13.51 6.99 5.58
N GLY A 394 -12.53 7.67 6.19
CA GLY A 394 -12.39 9.11 6.10
C GLY A 394 -11.68 9.52 4.80
N ARG A 395 -11.91 10.75 4.30
CA ARG A 395 -10.90 11.45 3.47
C ARG A 395 -10.35 12.59 4.30
N SER A 396 -9.03 12.72 4.33
CA SER A 396 -8.33 13.83 4.98
C SER A 396 -7.30 14.39 4.01
N THR A 397 -7.11 15.69 4.05
CA THR A 397 -5.97 16.36 3.44
C THR A 397 -4.85 16.46 4.49
N ARG A 398 -3.58 16.56 4.09
CA ARG A 398 -2.45 16.91 4.96
C ARG A 398 -1.26 17.41 4.14
N CYS A 399 -0.42 18.24 4.76
CA CYS A 399 0.92 18.55 4.27
C CYS A 399 1.97 17.77 5.09
N TRP A 400 3.17 17.60 4.54
CA TRP A 400 4.31 17.01 5.23
C TRP A 400 5.61 17.65 4.76
N LEU A 401 6.49 17.97 5.70
CA LEU A 401 7.80 18.56 5.43
C LEU A 401 8.90 17.50 5.60
N PHE A 402 9.74 17.34 4.57
CA PHE A 402 10.92 16.46 4.60
C PHE A 402 12.19 17.29 4.42
N ALA A 403 13.27 16.86 5.07
CA ALA A 403 14.61 17.41 4.87
C ALA A 403 15.56 16.26 4.45
N PRO A 404 16.28 16.38 3.33
CA PRO A 404 17.18 15.34 2.85
C PRO A 404 18.39 15.23 3.79
N ARG A 405 18.57 14.05 4.41
CA ARG A 405 19.63 13.82 5.41
C ARG A 405 20.86 13.12 4.83
N GLU A 406 20.65 12.06 4.08
CA GLU A 406 21.70 11.23 3.47
C GLU A 406 21.23 10.71 2.10
N ARG A 407 22.18 10.37 1.22
CA ARG A 407 21.86 9.77 -0.10
C ARG A 407 21.61 8.26 0.07
N PRO A 408 20.58 7.68 -0.56
CA PRO A 408 20.42 6.22 -0.59
C PRO A 408 21.64 5.59 -1.29
N GLN A 409 22.17 4.52 -0.70
CA GLN A 409 23.25 3.72 -1.28
C GLN A 409 22.70 2.41 -1.79
N THR A 410 22.99 2.03 -3.04
CA THR A 410 22.51 0.76 -3.62
C THR A 410 23.58 0.00 -4.41
N ASP A 411 23.70 -1.29 -4.14
CA ASP A 411 24.62 -2.24 -4.77
C ASP A 411 23.85 -3.18 -5.73
N PHE A 412 23.94 -2.93 -7.04
CA PHE A 412 23.25 -3.70 -8.09
C PHE A 412 24.08 -4.92 -8.55
N TYR A 413 23.69 -6.11 -8.10
CA TYR A 413 24.37 -7.39 -8.34
C TYR A 413 23.71 -8.15 -9.50
N TRP A 414 24.30 -8.12 -10.69
CA TRP A 414 23.84 -8.85 -11.87
C TRP A 414 24.38 -10.28 -11.89
N VAL A 415 23.49 -11.26 -11.99
CA VAL A 415 23.76 -12.70 -12.06
C VAL A 415 23.25 -13.21 -13.41
N VAL A 416 24.16 -13.26 -14.38
CA VAL A 416 23.84 -13.46 -15.79
C VAL A 416 24.10 -14.90 -16.21
N ASP A 417 23.16 -15.50 -16.91
CA ASP A 417 23.33 -16.79 -17.55
C ASP A 417 24.29 -16.65 -18.75
N HIS A 418 25.31 -17.50 -18.76
CA HIS A 418 26.35 -17.58 -19.78
C HIS A 418 26.20 -18.85 -20.64
N SER A 419 24.99 -19.38 -20.72
CA SER A 419 24.60 -20.48 -21.61
C SER A 419 24.65 -20.07 -23.09
N SER A 420 24.61 -21.04 -23.99
CA SER A 420 24.52 -20.79 -25.44
C SER A 420 23.09 -20.64 -25.96
N SER A 421 22.08 -20.58 -25.08
CA SER A 421 20.69 -20.29 -25.42
C SER A 421 20.39 -18.79 -25.34
N MET A 422 21.10 -18.07 -24.46
CA MET A 422 21.13 -16.61 -24.35
C MET A 422 21.79 -15.87 -25.55
N ASP A 423 22.27 -16.60 -26.58
CA ASP A 423 23.13 -16.06 -27.66
C ASP A 423 22.47 -14.91 -28.46
N ASP A 424 21.14 -14.92 -28.63
CA ASP A 424 20.36 -13.83 -29.22
C ASP A 424 19.82 -12.80 -28.20
N ASP A 425 19.65 -13.17 -26.93
CA ASP A 425 19.19 -12.28 -25.85
C ASP A 425 20.27 -11.30 -25.36
N TYR A 426 21.56 -11.63 -25.46
CA TYR A 426 22.66 -10.79 -24.94
C TYR A 426 22.64 -9.33 -25.44
N ALA A 427 22.16 -9.08 -26.66
CA ALA A 427 22.03 -7.72 -27.20
C ALA A 427 20.90 -6.93 -26.49
N GLN A 428 19.80 -7.59 -26.17
CA GLN A 428 18.68 -7.01 -25.43
C GLN A 428 19.07 -6.79 -23.96
N LEU A 429 19.76 -7.76 -23.35
CA LEU A 429 20.30 -7.64 -21.99
C LEU A 429 21.29 -6.45 -21.86
N ARG A 430 22.15 -6.26 -22.86
CA ARG A 430 23.06 -5.11 -22.92
C ARG A 430 22.31 -3.77 -23.03
N THR A 431 21.34 -3.67 -23.93
CA THR A 431 20.49 -2.47 -24.08
C THR A 431 19.74 -2.16 -22.78
N SER A 432 19.35 -3.19 -22.03
CA SER A 432 18.73 -3.06 -20.71
C SER A 432 19.70 -2.45 -19.69
N ALA A 433 20.94 -2.95 -19.61
CA ALA A 433 21.97 -2.37 -18.75
C ALA A 433 22.33 -0.92 -19.12
N GLU A 434 22.47 -0.61 -20.42
CA GLU A 434 22.69 0.75 -20.94
C GLU A 434 21.57 1.70 -20.48
N LYS A 435 20.30 1.27 -20.54
CA LYS A 435 19.17 2.06 -20.03
C LYS A 435 19.18 2.24 -18.50
N LEU A 436 19.66 1.25 -17.74
CA LEU A 436 19.77 1.36 -16.28
C LEU A 436 20.74 2.48 -15.87
N PHE A 437 21.86 2.64 -16.59
CA PHE A 437 22.79 3.74 -16.36
C PHE A 437 22.21 5.10 -16.76
N ASP A 438 21.49 5.19 -17.88
CA ASP A 438 20.82 6.43 -18.35
C ASP A 438 19.78 6.92 -17.33
N ASP A 439 18.88 6.05 -16.87
CA ASP A 439 17.89 6.39 -15.86
C ASP A 439 18.54 6.70 -14.49
N LEU A 440 19.60 5.98 -14.07
CA LEU A 440 20.31 6.24 -12.81
C LEU A 440 21.09 7.55 -12.82
N ALA A 441 21.57 8.02 -13.97
CA ALA A 441 22.23 9.32 -14.10
C ALA A 441 21.28 10.51 -13.79
N HIS A 442 19.97 10.24 -13.68
CA HIS A 442 18.95 11.23 -13.35
C HIS A 442 18.41 11.14 -11.91
N VAL A 443 18.91 10.23 -11.05
CA VAL A 443 18.44 10.05 -9.66
C VAL A 443 19.59 10.13 -8.66
N ASP A 444 19.37 10.73 -7.49
CA ASP A 444 20.43 10.96 -6.48
C ASP A 444 20.74 9.74 -5.59
N ILE A 445 21.00 8.60 -6.22
CA ILE A 445 21.46 7.37 -5.57
C ILE A 445 22.99 7.31 -5.63
N ASP A 446 23.64 7.05 -4.51
CA ASP A 446 25.03 6.57 -4.51
C ASP A 446 25.04 5.08 -4.89
N TYR A 447 24.91 4.81 -6.19
CA TYR A 447 24.84 3.46 -6.74
C TYR A 447 26.20 2.91 -7.18
N ARG A 448 26.31 1.59 -7.25
CA ARG A 448 27.37 0.87 -7.98
C ARG A 448 26.86 -0.47 -8.48
N MET A 449 27.39 -0.95 -9.61
CA MET A 449 27.01 -2.21 -10.23
C MET A 449 28.16 -3.23 -10.21
N GLY A 450 27.82 -4.51 -10.12
CA GLY A 450 28.76 -5.63 -10.28
C GLY A 450 28.08 -6.75 -11.06
N VAL A 451 28.85 -7.49 -11.88
CA VAL A 451 28.31 -8.60 -12.70
C VAL A 451 29.09 -9.89 -12.54
N THR A 452 28.35 -10.99 -12.49
CA THR A 452 28.84 -12.38 -12.42
C THR A 452 28.06 -13.31 -13.34
N THR A 453 28.54 -14.54 -13.46
CA THR A 453 27.92 -15.65 -14.22
C THR A 453 27.08 -16.55 -13.32
N MET A 454 26.15 -17.30 -13.91
CA MET A 454 25.54 -18.49 -13.27
C MET A 454 26.48 -19.72 -13.19
N GLU A 455 27.76 -19.59 -13.57
CA GLU A 455 28.77 -20.64 -13.45
C GLU A 455 29.06 -20.99 -11.97
N GLY A 456 28.66 -22.20 -11.54
CA GLY A 456 28.96 -22.68 -10.17
C GLY A 456 30.46 -22.72 -9.82
N ALA A 457 31.35 -22.79 -10.82
CA ALA A 457 32.80 -22.71 -10.60
C ALA A 457 33.30 -21.32 -10.17
N ARG A 458 32.50 -20.25 -10.36
CA ARG A 458 32.77 -18.89 -9.87
C ARG A 458 32.20 -18.61 -8.47
N GLY A 459 31.21 -19.38 -8.01
CA GLY A 459 30.54 -19.16 -6.72
C GLY A 459 30.02 -17.74 -6.54
N GLY A 460 29.36 -17.20 -7.57
CA GLY A 460 28.83 -15.82 -7.61
C GLY A 460 29.86 -14.69 -7.66
N ARG A 461 31.15 -14.96 -7.43
CA ARG A 461 32.16 -13.89 -7.34
C ARG A 461 32.26 -13.06 -8.62
N LEU A 462 32.35 -11.74 -8.44
CA LEU A 462 32.29 -10.77 -9.53
C LEU A 462 33.37 -11.01 -10.61
N THR A 463 33.13 -10.44 -11.78
CA THR A 463 34.13 -10.31 -12.83
C THR A 463 35.19 -9.25 -12.51
N ASN A 464 36.20 -9.11 -13.36
CA ASN A 464 37.42 -8.32 -13.10
C ASN A 464 37.20 -6.79 -12.98
N ALA A 465 35.97 -6.28 -13.14
CA ALA A 465 35.63 -4.90 -12.84
C ALA A 465 35.29 -4.68 -11.35
N GLY A 466 34.97 -5.75 -10.60
CA GLY A 466 34.43 -5.65 -9.25
C GLY A 466 33.12 -4.85 -9.21
N TRP A 467 32.95 -4.06 -8.16
CA TRP A 467 31.94 -3.01 -8.08
C TRP A 467 32.40 -1.74 -8.80
N THR A 468 31.63 -1.28 -9.79
CA THR A 468 31.93 -0.12 -10.63
C THR A 468 30.75 0.86 -10.72
N THR A 469 31.05 2.15 -10.89
CA THR A 469 30.08 3.20 -11.26
C THR A 469 30.26 3.66 -12.72
N ASP A 470 31.31 3.19 -13.39
CA ASP A 470 31.60 3.49 -14.80
C ASP A 470 30.86 2.50 -15.70
N GLU A 471 29.94 3.03 -16.51
CA GLU A 471 29.12 2.32 -17.49
C GLU A 471 29.99 1.47 -18.44
N ALA A 472 31.05 2.06 -19.01
CA ALA A 472 31.91 1.37 -19.97
C ALA A 472 32.63 0.16 -19.35
N SER A 473 33.05 0.27 -18.09
CA SER A 473 33.66 -0.81 -17.32
C SER A 473 32.64 -1.90 -16.95
N PHE A 474 31.40 -1.53 -16.61
CA PHE A 474 30.34 -2.51 -16.37
C PHE A 474 29.97 -3.25 -17.66
N LEU A 475 29.77 -2.55 -18.76
CA LEU A 475 29.38 -3.15 -20.03
C LEU A 475 30.50 -4.03 -20.61
N ALA A 476 31.77 -3.64 -20.46
CA ALA A 476 32.91 -4.51 -20.80
C ALA A 476 32.99 -5.76 -19.89
N ALA A 477 32.52 -5.68 -18.65
CA ALA A 477 32.42 -6.81 -17.74
C ALA A 477 31.23 -7.73 -18.09
N LEU A 478 30.09 -7.16 -18.51
CA LEU A 478 28.94 -7.87 -19.07
C LEU A 478 29.33 -8.59 -20.36
N ASP A 479 29.96 -7.91 -21.32
CA ASP A 479 30.53 -8.53 -22.52
C ASP A 479 31.51 -9.67 -22.16
N SER A 480 32.21 -9.59 -21.03
CA SER A 480 33.15 -10.64 -20.60
C SER A 480 32.50 -11.92 -20.06
N VAL A 481 31.22 -11.88 -19.64
CA VAL A 481 30.48 -13.09 -19.23
C VAL A 481 29.78 -13.77 -20.40
N THR A 482 29.43 -13.04 -21.46
CA THR A 482 28.65 -13.56 -22.60
C THR A 482 29.52 -14.15 -23.73
N VAL A 483 30.78 -13.73 -23.85
CA VAL A 483 31.67 -14.04 -25.00
C VAL A 483 32.15 -15.50 -25.10
N ALA A 484 31.89 -16.37 -24.12
CA ALA A 484 32.39 -17.75 -24.12
C ALA A 484 31.40 -18.74 -23.45
N PRO A 485 30.28 -19.07 -24.10
CA PRO A 485 29.25 -19.89 -23.48
C PRO A 485 29.74 -21.31 -23.15
N SER A 486 29.35 -21.78 -21.96
CA SER A 486 29.82 -23.05 -21.39
C SER A 486 28.77 -24.16 -21.52
N ALA A 487 29.20 -25.42 -21.37
CA ALA A 487 28.31 -26.56 -21.23
C ALA A 487 28.12 -27.01 -19.76
N GLU A 488 28.54 -26.19 -18.78
CA GLU A 488 28.26 -26.41 -17.37
C GLU A 488 26.84 -25.89 -17.03
N PRO A 489 26.09 -26.51 -16.10
CA PRO A 489 24.74 -26.07 -15.78
C PRO A 489 24.67 -24.70 -15.09
N SER A 490 23.75 -23.85 -15.52
CA SER A 490 23.53 -22.50 -15.00
C SER A 490 22.85 -22.51 -13.63
N ARG A 491 23.68 -22.43 -12.58
CA ARG A 491 23.32 -22.55 -11.17
C ARG A 491 22.96 -21.20 -10.55
N GLY A 492 22.07 -20.44 -11.19
CA GLY A 492 21.81 -19.03 -10.87
C GLY A 492 21.58 -18.75 -9.38
N LEU A 493 20.58 -19.39 -8.77
CA LEU A 493 20.21 -19.18 -7.37
C LEU A 493 21.33 -19.56 -6.37
N GLU A 494 22.03 -20.66 -6.63
CA GLU A 494 23.15 -21.15 -5.81
C GLU A 494 24.36 -20.20 -5.92
N ALA A 495 24.73 -19.80 -7.14
CA ALA A 495 25.81 -18.85 -7.39
C ALA A 495 25.49 -17.46 -6.81
N ALA A 496 24.27 -16.95 -6.98
CA ALA A 496 23.85 -15.68 -6.39
C ALA A 496 24.00 -15.68 -4.86
N ARG A 497 23.52 -16.75 -4.22
CA ARG A 497 23.64 -16.96 -2.78
C ARG A 497 25.09 -17.03 -2.32
N GLU A 498 25.92 -17.90 -2.90
CA GLU A 498 27.34 -18.03 -2.55
C GLU A 498 28.10 -16.70 -2.73
N GLY A 499 27.79 -15.95 -3.79
CA GLY A 499 28.35 -14.63 -4.03
C GLY A 499 27.97 -13.61 -2.96
N LEU A 500 26.70 -13.56 -2.54
CA LEU A 500 26.25 -12.66 -1.47
C LEU A 500 26.84 -13.04 -0.11
N GLU A 501 26.86 -14.33 0.25
CA GLU A 501 27.53 -14.83 1.46
C GLU A 501 29.04 -14.48 1.45
N PHE A 502 29.71 -14.56 0.29
CA PHE A 502 31.10 -14.15 0.11
C PHE A 502 31.31 -12.64 0.23
N MET A 503 30.53 -11.82 -0.50
CA MET A 503 30.69 -10.36 -0.53
C MET A 503 30.30 -9.69 0.80
N ASN A 504 29.44 -10.33 1.60
CA ASN A 504 29.14 -9.96 2.99
C ASN A 504 30.20 -10.47 4.00
N GLY A 505 31.22 -11.21 3.55
CA GLY A 505 32.32 -11.67 4.39
C GLY A 505 31.98 -12.86 5.30
N GLN A 506 30.92 -13.61 5.01
CA GLN A 506 30.55 -14.84 5.74
C GLN A 506 31.38 -16.05 5.28
N ALA A 507 31.99 -15.98 4.09
CA ALA A 507 32.88 -17.00 3.54
C ALA A 507 34.20 -17.16 4.34
N SER A 508 34.83 -18.33 4.17
CA SER A 508 36.08 -18.71 4.87
C SER A 508 37.32 -17.85 4.58
N SER A 509 37.23 -16.96 3.58
CA SER A 509 38.23 -15.94 3.26
C SER A 509 37.51 -14.62 2.99
N PRO A 510 37.99 -13.48 3.52
CA PRO A 510 37.30 -12.22 3.36
C PRO A 510 37.33 -11.75 1.88
N PRO A 511 36.28 -11.09 1.40
CA PRO A 511 36.25 -10.49 0.07
C PRO A 511 37.30 -9.37 -0.04
N PRO A 512 37.92 -9.17 -1.21
CA PRO A 512 38.74 -7.99 -1.45
C PRO A 512 37.85 -6.71 -1.50
N PRO A 513 38.41 -5.51 -1.32
CA PRO A 513 37.63 -4.28 -1.14
C PRO A 513 36.71 -3.93 -2.33
N ASP A 514 37.11 -4.36 -3.52
CA ASP A 514 36.44 -4.22 -4.82
C ASP A 514 35.33 -5.26 -5.06
N GLU A 515 35.20 -6.29 -4.21
CA GLU A 515 34.06 -7.24 -4.21
C GLU A 515 33.17 -7.09 -2.96
N LYS A 516 33.66 -6.48 -1.88
CA LYS A 516 32.89 -6.36 -0.62
C LYS A 516 31.63 -5.48 -0.79
N LEU A 517 30.50 -5.93 -0.24
CA LEU A 517 29.28 -5.12 -0.06
C LEU A 517 29.50 -3.91 0.88
N ARG A 518 28.74 -2.83 0.65
CA ARG A 518 28.63 -1.69 1.58
C ARG A 518 27.71 -2.07 2.75
N PRO A 519 28.06 -1.81 4.03
CA PRO A 519 27.23 -2.23 5.17
C PRO A 519 25.85 -1.57 5.20
N ASP A 520 25.76 -0.34 4.71
CA ASP A 520 24.58 0.52 4.79
C ASP A 520 23.86 0.68 3.44
N ALA A 521 24.27 -0.09 2.42
CA ALA A 521 23.64 -0.08 1.11
C ALA A 521 22.54 -1.14 0.98
N GLN A 522 21.47 -0.78 0.30
CA GLN A 522 20.49 -1.73 -0.20
C GLN A 522 21.15 -2.61 -1.27
N VAL A 523 20.86 -3.91 -1.28
CA VAL A 523 21.37 -4.82 -2.30
C VAL A 523 20.23 -5.25 -3.20
N VAL A 524 20.45 -5.15 -4.51
CA VAL A 524 19.46 -5.49 -5.55
C VAL A 524 20.08 -6.55 -6.45
N THR A 525 19.52 -7.75 -6.45
CA THR A 525 20.03 -8.90 -7.22
C THR A 525 19.22 -9.09 -8.49
N ILE A 526 19.87 -9.06 -9.65
CA ILE A 526 19.24 -9.12 -10.97
C ILE A 526 19.64 -10.43 -11.64
N PHE A 527 18.71 -11.38 -11.72
CA PHE A 527 18.89 -12.58 -12.54
C PHE A 527 18.57 -12.29 -14.00
N ALA A 528 19.37 -12.81 -14.92
CA ALA A 528 19.09 -12.77 -16.36
C ALA A 528 19.34 -14.14 -16.99
N THR A 529 18.29 -14.84 -17.43
CA THR A 529 18.37 -16.20 -18.01
C THR A 529 17.15 -16.55 -18.87
N ASP A 530 17.36 -17.30 -19.94
CA ASP A 530 16.28 -17.80 -20.80
C ASP A 530 15.70 -19.15 -20.32
N ASN A 531 16.19 -19.67 -19.18
CA ASN A 531 15.89 -20.99 -18.62
C ASN A 531 15.27 -20.92 -17.21
N GLU A 532 14.75 -22.06 -16.74
CA GLU A 532 14.40 -22.26 -15.32
C GLU A 532 15.67 -22.55 -14.49
N ALA A 533 15.67 -22.24 -13.19
CA ALA A 533 16.83 -22.48 -12.35
C ALA A 533 17.15 -23.99 -12.23
N TYR A 534 18.42 -24.36 -12.36
CA TYR A 534 18.93 -25.75 -12.36
C TYR A 534 18.48 -26.62 -11.16
N THR A 535 18.11 -26.01 -10.02
CA THR A 535 17.51 -26.71 -8.88
C THR A 535 16.14 -27.31 -9.22
N PHE A 536 15.34 -26.59 -10.00
CA PHE A 536 13.95 -26.94 -10.32
C PHE A 536 13.79 -27.65 -11.67
N GLU A 537 14.76 -27.55 -12.58
CA GLU A 537 14.90 -28.51 -13.70
C GLU A 537 14.94 -29.98 -13.23
N GLN A 538 15.48 -30.20 -12.02
CA GLN A 538 15.62 -31.52 -11.39
C GLN A 538 14.55 -31.82 -10.33
N THR A 539 13.86 -30.79 -9.84
CA THR A 539 12.91 -30.87 -8.73
C THR A 539 11.67 -30.08 -9.08
N ASP A 540 10.57 -30.77 -9.39
CA ASP A 540 9.26 -30.16 -9.67
C ASP A 540 8.93 -29.05 -8.64
N LEU A 541 8.82 -27.81 -9.13
CA LEU A 541 8.65 -26.60 -8.34
C LEU A 541 7.38 -26.63 -7.47
N ASP A 542 6.33 -27.31 -7.95
CA ASP A 542 5.06 -27.46 -7.25
C ASP A 542 4.98 -28.71 -6.37
N SER A 543 6.04 -29.54 -6.36
CA SER A 543 6.20 -30.59 -5.37
C SER A 543 6.58 -30.00 -4.00
N THR A 544 6.25 -30.71 -2.91
CA THR A 544 6.63 -30.30 -1.54
C THR A 544 8.15 -30.09 -1.37
N ALA A 545 8.97 -30.81 -2.14
CA ALA A 545 10.42 -30.61 -2.13
C ALA A 545 10.85 -29.35 -2.91
N GLY A 546 10.18 -29.04 -4.02
CA GLY A 546 10.37 -27.78 -4.77
C GLY A 546 9.95 -26.57 -3.95
N GLN A 547 8.75 -26.60 -3.37
CA GLN A 547 8.23 -25.54 -2.49
C GLN A 547 9.14 -25.29 -1.28
N GLN A 548 9.65 -26.34 -0.64
CA GLN A 548 10.61 -26.17 0.46
C GLN A 548 11.95 -25.59 -0.02
N ALA A 549 12.50 -26.08 -1.13
CA ALA A 549 13.75 -25.57 -1.68
C ALA A 549 13.63 -24.11 -2.18
N LEU A 550 12.44 -23.69 -2.64
CA LEU A 550 12.14 -22.30 -2.96
C LEU A 550 12.11 -21.45 -1.68
N SER A 551 11.38 -21.87 -0.65
CA SER A 551 11.33 -21.18 0.66
C SER A 551 12.72 -20.98 1.28
N ASP A 552 13.61 -21.97 1.18
CA ASP A 552 15.01 -21.88 1.63
C ASP A 552 15.82 -20.79 0.89
N TYR A 553 15.44 -20.43 -0.34
CA TYR A 553 15.98 -19.26 -1.06
C TYR A 553 15.21 -17.98 -0.72
N GLU A 554 13.88 -18.01 -0.65
CA GLU A 554 13.06 -16.82 -0.32
C GLU A 554 13.52 -16.19 1.00
N ASP A 555 13.70 -16.98 2.06
CA ASP A 555 14.09 -16.48 3.38
C ASP A 555 15.55 -15.96 3.39
N PHE A 556 16.43 -16.53 2.56
CA PHE A 556 17.78 -16.00 2.35
C PHE A 556 17.74 -14.64 1.65
N PHE A 557 17.01 -14.52 0.54
CA PHE A 557 16.98 -13.28 -0.24
C PHE A 557 16.18 -12.18 0.48
N ARG A 558 15.03 -12.47 1.12
CA ARG A 558 14.27 -11.54 1.98
C ARG A 558 15.12 -10.86 3.05
N SER A 559 16.18 -11.52 3.52
CA SER A 559 17.10 -11.01 4.56
C SER A 559 18.42 -10.45 4.00
N THR A 560 18.61 -10.44 2.68
CA THR A 560 19.90 -10.10 2.04
C THR A 560 19.79 -9.13 0.85
N SER A 561 18.80 -9.30 -0.05
CA SER A 561 18.63 -8.47 -1.24
C SER A 561 17.25 -8.58 -1.89
N TYR A 562 16.79 -7.49 -2.50
CA TYR A 562 15.61 -7.50 -3.37
C TYR A 562 15.94 -8.22 -4.67
N VAL A 563 15.10 -9.17 -5.12
CA VAL A 563 15.36 -9.97 -6.33
C VAL A 563 14.54 -9.49 -7.51
N TYR A 564 15.21 -9.22 -8.62
CA TYR A 564 14.59 -8.95 -9.91
C TYR A 564 14.99 -10.02 -10.93
N ALA A 565 14.10 -10.32 -11.88
CA ALA A 565 14.28 -11.41 -12.83
C ALA A 565 13.95 -10.97 -14.27
N LEU A 566 14.95 -10.93 -15.14
CA LEU A 566 14.81 -10.81 -16.60
C LEU A 566 14.83 -12.24 -17.17
N VAL A 567 13.66 -12.82 -17.45
CA VAL A 567 13.55 -14.26 -17.68
C VAL A 567 12.76 -14.66 -18.93
N GLY A 568 13.00 -15.88 -19.40
CA GLY A 568 12.14 -16.54 -20.39
C GLY A 568 10.68 -16.62 -19.92
N ASP A 569 9.76 -16.37 -20.87
CA ASP A 569 8.30 -16.38 -20.65
C ASP A 569 7.61 -17.64 -21.22
N GLY A 570 8.39 -18.55 -21.82
CA GLY A 570 7.91 -19.83 -22.36
C GLY A 570 6.94 -19.73 -23.54
N SER A 571 6.65 -18.52 -24.04
CA SER A 571 5.59 -18.27 -25.04
C SER A 571 6.09 -17.55 -26.30
N GLN A 572 7.00 -16.59 -26.11
CA GLN A 572 7.63 -15.77 -27.16
C GLN A 572 9.13 -15.55 -26.88
N CYS A 573 9.58 -15.67 -25.63
CA CYS A 573 10.97 -15.48 -25.22
C CYS A 573 11.53 -16.66 -24.41
N GLY A 574 12.77 -17.05 -24.73
CA GLY A 574 13.57 -18.06 -24.03
C GLY A 574 13.20 -19.53 -24.26
N ALA A 575 14.10 -20.44 -23.88
CA ALA A 575 13.93 -21.88 -24.03
C ALA A 575 12.98 -22.51 -22.99
N ALA A 576 12.82 -21.89 -21.81
CA ALA A 576 11.91 -22.34 -20.78
C ALA A 576 11.20 -21.17 -20.08
N ASP A 577 10.20 -21.51 -19.25
CA ASP A 577 9.51 -20.56 -18.39
C ASP A 577 10.26 -20.39 -17.07
N GLY A 578 10.78 -19.19 -16.77
CA GLY A 578 11.62 -18.91 -15.59
C GLY A 578 10.84 -18.82 -14.27
N ALA A 579 9.97 -19.78 -13.99
CA ALA A 579 8.93 -19.69 -12.96
C ALA A 579 9.47 -19.53 -11.53
N SER A 580 10.55 -20.23 -11.16
CA SER A 580 11.15 -20.11 -9.82
C SER A 580 11.74 -18.72 -9.56
N TYR A 581 12.37 -18.11 -10.57
CA TYR A 581 12.89 -16.75 -10.48
C TYR A 581 11.77 -15.71 -10.36
N ARG A 582 10.64 -15.92 -11.05
CA ARG A 582 9.45 -15.06 -10.88
C ARG A 582 8.89 -15.15 -9.45
N ARG A 583 8.66 -16.37 -8.95
CA ARG A 583 8.18 -16.58 -7.57
C ARG A 583 9.14 -16.00 -6.54
N LEU A 584 10.46 -16.12 -6.75
CA LEU A 584 11.46 -15.52 -5.87
C LEU A 584 11.48 -13.98 -5.92
N SER A 585 11.34 -13.37 -7.10
CA SER A 585 11.20 -11.91 -7.22
C SER A 585 9.93 -11.40 -6.51
N GLN A 586 8.83 -12.15 -6.61
CA GLN A 586 7.59 -11.87 -5.89
C GLN A 586 7.75 -12.00 -4.37
N ALA A 587 8.34 -13.11 -3.91
CA ALA A 587 8.56 -13.42 -2.51
C ALA A 587 9.49 -12.42 -1.76
N THR A 588 10.32 -11.68 -2.50
CA THR A 588 11.32 -10.73 -1.97
C THR A 588 10.95 -9.27 -2.21
N GLY A 589 9.82 -8.99 -2.86
CA GLY A 589 9.34 -7.62 -3.14
C GLY A 589 10.14 -6.87 -4.21
N GLY A 590 10.75 -7.58 -5.16
CA GLY A 590 11.35 -6.97 -6.36
C GLY A 590 10.35 -6.94 -7.53
N ALA A 591 10.74 -7.40 -8.73
CA ALA A 591 9.83 -7.56 -9.88
C ALA A 591 10.44 -8.47 -10.97
N HIS A 592 9.64 -8.91 -11.95
CA HIS A 592 10.12 -9.67 -13.10
C HIS A 592 9.63 -9.14 -14.45
N HIS A 593 10.32 -9.54 -15.51
CA HIS A 593 10.05 -9.15 -16.89
C HIS A 593 10.41 -10.26 -17.87
N SER A 594 9.80 -10.26 -19.06
CA SER A 594 10.31 -11.03 -20.20
C SER A 594 11.66 -10.45 -20.66
N LEU A 595 12.63 -11.34 -20.89
CA LEU A 595 13.98 -11.00 -21.35
C LEU A 595 13.99 -10.30 -22.73
N CYS A 596 12.92 -10.46 -23.53
CA CYS A 596 12.81 -9.94 -24.90
C CYS A 596 12.12 -8.55 -25.03
N SER A 597 11.38 -8.07 -24.02
CA SER A 597 10.54 -6.85 -24.11
C SER A 597 11.03 -5.66 -23.28
N THR A 598 12.28 -5.68 -22.81
CA THR A 598 12.80 -4.88 -21.69
C THR A 598 12.84 -3.33 -21.73
N PRO A 599 12.73 -2.55 -22.85
CA PRO A 599 13.10 -1.12 -22.85
C PRO A 599 12.32 -0.16 -21.93
N ASN A 600 11.27 -0.60 -21.24
CA ASN A 600 10.49 0.22 -20.30
C ASN A 600 10.60 -0.21 -18.82
N PHE A 601 11.21 -1.37 -18.52
CA PHE A 601 11.10 -2.04 -17.21
C PHE A 601 11.91 -1.41 -16.09
N LEU A 602 13.18 -1.11 -16.35
CA LEU A 602 14.19 -0.90 -15.31
C LEU A 602 14.04 0.39 -14.49
N GLY A 603 13.15 1.28 -14.92
CA GLY A 603 12.74 2.45 -14.14
C GLY A 603 11.98 2.12 -12.85
N GLU A 604 11.60 0.87 -12.58
CA GLU A 604 11.09 0.43 -11.27
C GLU A 604 12.19 -0.11 -10.35
N LEU A 605 13.17 -0.81 -10.92
CA LEU A 605 14.34 -1.31 -10.20
C LEU A 605 15.18 -0.18 -9.58
N ILE A 606 15.25 0.96 -10.25
CA ILE A 606 15.87 2.20 -9.75
C ILE A 606 15.08 2.82 -8.61
N VAL A 607 13.77 2.63 -8.61
CA VAL A 607 12.83 3.30 -7.71
C VAL A 607 12.82 2.63 -6.36
N ASP A 608 12.74 1.30 -6.32
CA ASP A 608 12.87 0.57 -5.07
C ASP A 608 14.30 0.71 -4.50
N ALA A 609 15.30 0.96 -5.37
CA ALA A 609 16.67 1.33 -5.01
C ALA A 609 16.88 2.80 -4.57
N ALA A 610 15.90 3.69 -4.78
CA ALA A 610 15.96 5.10 -4.40
C ALA A 610 15.08 5.40 -3.18
N GLY A 611 13.80 5.03 -3.28
CA GLY A 611 12.77 5.18 -2.24
C GLY A 611 12.71 4.02 -1.24
N GLY A 612 13.54 2.98 -1.40
CA GLY A 612 13.64 1.85 -0.46
C GLY A 612 14.28 2.20 0.88
N ARG A 613 14.79 3.43 1.05
CA ARG A 613 15.25 3.98 2.34
C ARG A 613 14.42 5.21 2.72
N GLU A 614 14.31 5.45 4.02
CA GLU A 614 13.27 6.26 4.68
C GLU A 614 13.24 7.77 4.32
N VAL A 615 14.13 8.25 3.45
CA VAL A 615 14.39 9.68 3.19
C VAL A 615 13.15 10.47 2.74
N PHE A 616 12.31 9.86 1.91
CA PHE A 616 11.07 10.45 1.37
C PHE A 616 9.89 9.47 1.44
N ARG A 617 9.83 8.68 2.52
CA ARG A 617 8.70 7.80 2.80
C ARG A 617 7.57 8.60 3.43
N LEU A 618 6.37 8.51 2.87
CA LEU A 618 5.22 9.27 3.35
C LEU A 618 4.62 8.59 4.60
N PRO A 619 4.20 9.35 5.63
CA PRO A 619 3.58 8.74 6.82
C PRO A 619 2.23 8.07 6.53
N ASN A 620 1.42 8.69 5.67
CA ASN A 620 0.15 8.14 5.18
C ASN A 620 0.26 7.82 3.69
N THR A 621 -0.59 6.92 3.19
CA THR A 621 -0.66 6.60 1.75
C THR A 621 -1.50 7.65 1.02
N PRO A 622 -0.92 8.45 0.10
CA PRO A 622 -1.64 9.49 -0.63
C PRO A 622 -2.55 8.92 -1.71
N ILE A 623 -3.71 9.53 -1.94
CA ILE A 623 -4.45 9.37 -3.19
C ILE A 623 -3.59 10.01 -4.29
N SER A 624 -2.94 9.18 -5.10
CA SER A 624 -1.77 9.53 -5.92
C SER A 624 -1.97 10.74 -6.83
N SER A 625 -3.16 10.94 -7.41
CA SER A 625 -3.46 12.09 -8.27
C SER A 625 -3.52 13.46 -7.56
N SER A 626 -3.75 13.47 -6.24
CA SER A 626 -3.77 14.70 -5.43
C SER A 626 -2.39 15.27 -5.13
N LEU A 627 -1.35 14.42 -5.14
CA LEU A 627 0.01 14.78 -4.70
C LEU A 627 0.53 16.05 -5.36
N ARG A 628 0.92 17.03 -4.54
CA ARG A 628 1.71 18.20 -4.92
C ARG A 628 3.00 18.18 -4.11
N VAL A 629 4.10 18.50 -4.78
CA VAL A 629 5.44 18.47 -4.20
C VAL A 629 6.11 19.79 -4.55
N TYR A 630 6.78 20.38 -3.57
CA TYR A 630 7.52 21.63 -3.68
C TYR A 630 8.92 21.46 -3.09
N VAL A 631 9.92 22.00 -3.77
CA VAL A 631 11.33 21.98 -3.37
C VAL A 631 11.85 23.41 -3.55
N ASP A 632 12.44 24.02 -2.51
CA ASP A 632 12.89 25.43 -2.53
C ASP A 632 11.79 26.41 -3.02
N GLY A 633 10.54 26.22 -2.59
CA GLY A 633 9.39 27.02 -3.02
C GLY A 633 8.91 26.78 -4.47
N ARG A 634 9.54 25.86 -5.21
CA ARG A 634 9.24 25.57 -6.62
C ARG A 634 8.37 24.33 -6.73
N TRP A 635 7.26 24.45 -7.45
CA TRP A 635 6.42 23.29 -7.80
C TRP A 635 7.22 22.28 -8.63
N VAL A 636 7.24 21.02 -8.17
CA VAL A 636 7.94 19.93 -8.85
C VAL A 636 6.97 19.22 -9.80
N PRO A 637 7.29 19.10 -11.10
CA PRO A 637 6.46 18.34 -12.05
C PRO A 637 6.53 16.84 -11.76
N ARG A 638 5.43 16.09 -11.97
CA ARG A 638 5.51 14.62 -11.98
C ARG A 638 6.22 14.12 -13.24
N SER A 639 7.45 13.60 -13.10
CA SER A 639 8.35 13.24 -14.20
C SER A 639 9.51 12.39 -13.67
N ARG A 640 9.82 11.27 -14.37
CA ARG A 640 11.01 10.43 -14.09
C ARG A 640 12.28 10.88 -14.82
N GLN A 641 12.24 12.01 -15.53
CA GLN A 641 13.42 12.60 -16.18
C GLN A 641 13.92 13.83 -15.43
N ASP A 642 12.97 14.59 -14.89
CA ASP A 642 13.18 15.96 -14.42
C ASP A 642 11.92 16.37 -13.62
N GLY A 643 11.90 16.09 -12.32
CA GLY A 643 10.71 16.20 -11.46
C GLY A 643 10.63 15.14 -10.34
N PHE A 644 9.41 14.66 -10.03
CA PHE A 644 9.16 13.60 -9.04
C PHE A 644 8.29 12.46 -9.56
N GLU A 645 8.30 11.31 -8.90
CA GLU A 645 7.31 10.23 -9.06
C GLU A 645 7.03 9.58 -7.70
N TYR A 646 5.83 9.02 -7.52
CA TYR A 646 5.38 8.37 -6.29
C TYR A 646 5.15 6.86 -6.49
N PHE A 647 5.38 6.06 -5.46
CA PHE A 647 5.41 4.61 -5.53
C PHE A 647 4.57 3.96 -4.42
N PRO A 648 3.50 3.22 -4.77
CA PRO A 648 2.58 2.66 -3.78
C PRO A 648 3.17 1.46 -3.03
N SER A 649 4.12 0.73 -3.63
CA SER A 649 4.78 -0.45 -3.04
C SER A 649 5.59 -0.11 -1.79
N SER A 650 6.30 1.02 -1.81
CA SER A 650 7.14 1.52 -0.72
C SER A 650 6.47 2.61 0.12
N ASN A 651 5.37 3.21 -0.39
CA ASN A 651 4.79 4.48 0.03
C ASN A 651 5.83 5.63 0.07
N ALA A 652 6.56 5.81 -1.02
CA ALA A 652 7.67 6.77 -1.10
C ALA A 652 7.63 7.62 -2.38
N ILE A 653 8.33 8.75 -2.34
CA ILE A 653 8.60 9.62 -3.50
C ILE A 653 10.08 9.52 -3.88
N ALA A 654 10.37 9.54 -5.18
CA ALA A 654 11.73 9.76 -5.69
C ALA A 654 11.79 11.03 -6.54
N PHE A 655 12.97 11.67 -6.54
CA PHE A 655 13.27 12.92 -7.24
C PHE A 655 14.25 12.69 -8.39
N PHE A 656 14.07 13.44 -9.47
CA PHE A 656 14.74 13.26 -10.75
C PHE A 656 15.20 14.60 -11.32
N GLY A 657 16.37 14.63 -11.98
CA GLY A 657 16.87 15.80 -12.71
C GLY A 657 17.12 17.04 -11.83
N GLU A 658 16.69 18.23 -12.28
CA GLU A 658 16.96 19.51 -11.58
C GLU A 658 16.19 19.70 -10.26
N TYR A 659 15.30 18.77 -9.92
CA TYR A 659 14.46 18.80 -8.72
C TYR A 659 14.92 17.85 -7.61
N VAL A 660 16.12 17.26 -7.75
CA VAL A 660 16.81 16.57 -6.65
C VAL A 660 17.13 17.56 -5.53
N PRO A 661 16.62 17.36 -4.28
CA PRO A 661 16.93 18.25 -3.16
C PRO A 661 18.40 18.12 -2.71
N GLU A 662 19.09 19.25 -2.51
CA GLU A 662 20.48 19.27 -2.05
C GLU A 662 20.61 18.97 -0.54
N ILE A 663 21.46 17.99 -0.20
CA ILE A 663 21.89 17.76 1.19
C ILE A 663 22.95 18.80 1.54
N LYS A 664 22.54 19.85 2.25
CA LYS A 664 23.39 20.96 2.66
C LYS A 664 24.15 20.62 3.96
N GLU A 665 25.48 20.55 3.91
CA GLU A 665 26.34 20.30 5.10
C GLU A 665 26.25 21.41 6.17
N SER A 666 25.77 22.61 5.81
CA SER A 666 25.55 23.73 6.74
C SER A 666 24.59 24.77 6.17
N GLY A 667 23.59 25.18 6.96
CA GLY A 667 22.57 26.17 6.59
C GLY A 667 21.17 25.66 6.89
N GLU A 668 20.15 26.40 6.43
CA GLU A 668 18.78 25.88 6.30
C GLU A 668 18.80 24.67 5.34
N PRO A 669 18.23 23.50 5.70
CA PRO A 669 18.15 22.35 4.80
C PRO A 669 17.28 22.68 3.57
N GLU A 670 17.45 21.95 2.46
CA GLU A 670 16.48 22.10 1.36
C GLU A 670 15.21 21.32 1.68
N PHE A 671 14.23 22.04 2.23
CA PHE A 671 12.94 21.45 2.56
C PHE A 671 12.16 21.01 1.32
N VAL A 672 11.42 19.91 1.50
CA VAL A 672 10.51 19.33 0.53
C VAL A 672 9.13 19.30 1.16
N ALA A 673 8.21 20.14 0.67
CA ALA A 673 6.82 20.13 1.12
C ALA A 673 5.99 19.21 0.22
N VAL A 674 5.28 18.25 0.81
CA VAL A 674 4.48 17.24 0.11
C VAL A 674 3.05 17.29 0.63
N HIS A 675 2.13 17.76 -0.22
CA HIS A 675 0.73 17.94 0.10
C HIS A 675 -0.15 16.93 -0.64
N TYR A 676 -1.08 16.27 0.07
CA TYR A 676 -2.02 15.32 -0.55
C TYR A 676 -3.33 15.09 0.23
N ASP A 677 -4.35 14.63 -0.49
CA ASP A 677 -5.49 13.92 0.08
C ASP A 677 -5.08 12.46 0.32
N HIS A 678 -5.49 11.88 1.45
CA HIS A 678 -5.41 10.45 1.75
C HIS A 678 -6.77 9.97 2.27
N PHE A 679 -7.00 8.66 2.17
CA PHE A 679 -8.06 8.01 2.93
C PHE A 679 -7.53 7.66 4.33
N ARG A 680 -8.37 7.81 5.36
CA ARG A 680 -8.10 7.32 6.72
C ARG A 680 -8.94 6.06 6.93
N ASP A 681 -8.29 4.92 7.16
CA ASP A 681 -8.96 3.68 7.61
C ASP A 681 -9.81 4.01 8.85
N ARG A 682 -11.08 3.61 8.85
CA ARG A 682 -12.00 3.76 10.00
C ARG A 682 -12.48 2.43 10.57
N THR A 683 -11.90 1.34 10.11
CA THR A 683 -12.22 -0.04 10.47
C THR A 683 -11.17 -0.63 11.41
N HIS A 684 -9.90 -0.26 11.22
CA HIS A 684 -8.77 -0.62 12.08
C HIS A 684 -8.08 0.63 12.67
N PRO A 685 -8.63 1.22 13.76
CA PRO A 685 -8.03 2.34 14.48
C PRO A 685 -6.83 1.95 15.36
#